data_AF-A0A521G0J7-F1
#
_entry.id   AF-A0A521G0J7-F1
#
_cell.length_a   1.000
_cell.length_b   1.000
_cell.length_c   1.000
_cell.angle_alpha   90.00
_cell.angle_beta   90.00
_cell.angle_gamma   90.00
#
_symmetry.space_group_name_H-M   'P 1'
#
loop_
_entity.id
_entity.type
_entity.pdbx_description
1 polymer ?
#
loop_
_entity_poly.entity_id
_entity_poly.type
_entity_poly.pdbx_seq_one_letter_code
_entity_poly.pdbx_strand_id
1 'polypeptide(L)'
;MNNKRAGLAICLTAGLALTAQSAFTGDPNQANQTGPQSQIGQEQQSLYDQLGGAPAIDAAVKGFYKKVLADSRVNGFFKGVDMNRQIAMQKAFLTFAFGGPNAYQGRDLKAAHAHLVARGLNDSHFDVIVEHLGATLKELGVKDELIAHAAKVANSVRGDILGKTDAAAVKPAQSKPAGLSSYSPPKPGVGVVPNNPNEIDKDLANVWSVPYTRYDHDALKKQYKYYPSNIAFEDKGVPFETPSVFTCGGCHPQQFEDWQGSMHAQAFRDPIYLGELALGVKAVGKEITKQCEGCHTAAAVVSGQMPEEFDFKKLTDLTKAGVSCDVCHSIKRHTHWETPSREPENGSYVLSPGYKNAKGENVRTKYGPFPPYEGCGGGFHECVESPLHLRAELCAGCHQVFHYQEHFPIEHTYNEWKKGIYSVKGIQCQDCHMVDIPTFKRSADTFQKPQRHEYRHFFNGANFTMYLLEKLRAEKLGDKKLADNAQLKYDMAVARLQLAAEMEITPIYSEDGYLSKIKVRVKNERCGHALPTSLTNIRQMWLEVVAKDETGKEVLKSGLLKKDGELDENTYMFNSDGMGHDMTLKNDPWEIVSFSRHDVIPPKGYRDVYYSTLSDLKKHNITFHARLRFRVASQKIAKKLFENLPKGFDLEEIYGLKAVPDPLPIVDMIDKTVTFSTHGAPTQNRIQERGDSVKTAADAFYEQIGGEEAVSKAVDLFYDKVMADPAVNYFFAGIDMDTQRRMQKAFMNFAFGGSLPYKGRDLTAAHARLVKDKGLNDSHFNIIIKHFGDALRELGVKEEMIAVAVRVAESARKDVLGKQ
;
A
#
# COMPACT_ATOMS: atom_id res chain seq x y z
N MET A 1 -4.56 -8.23 44.67
CA MET A 1 -5.02 -9.40 43.90
C MET A 1 -4.76 -9.16 42.41
N ASN A 2 -4.18 -10.16 41.73
CA ASN A 2 -4.19 -10.44 40.28
C ASN A 2 -4.04 -9.28 39.26
N ASN A 3 -2.78 -8.98 38.93
CA ASN A 3 -2.38 -8.55 37.59
C ASN A 3 -2.52 -9.73 36.59
N LYS A 4 -2.92 -9.45 35.33
CA LYS A 4 -2.65 -10.34 34.18
C LYS A 4 -1.81 -9.59 33.14
N ARG A 5 -0.57 -10.03 32.92
CA ARG A 5 0.27 -9.60 31.79
C ARG A 5 0.00 -10.53 30.59
N ALA A 6 -0.15 -9.96 29.39
CA ALA A 6 -0.15 -10.71 28.14
C ALA A 6 1.27 -10.78 27.55
N GLY A 7 1.68 -11.95 27.05
CA GLY A 7 3.03 -12.19 26.56
C GLY A 7 3.25 -11.81 25.10
N LEU A 8 4.26 -10.97 24.86
CA LEU A 8 5.02 -10.94 23.62
C LEU A 8 5.87 -12.22 23.49
N ALA A 9 6.24 -12.59 22.26
CA ALA A 9 7.36 -13.51 22.00
C ALA A 9 7.95 -13.21 20.59
N ILE A 10 9.00 -12.33 20.41
CA ILE A 10 9.63 -11.48 19.27
C ILE A 10 10.70 -12.13 18.34
N CYS A 11 10.86 -11.78 16.98
CA CYS A 11 11.86 -11.86 15.76
C CYS A 11 12.40 -13.08 14.78
N LEU A 12 13.58 -12.98 14.11
CA LEU A 12 14.54 -13.92 13.39
C LEU A 12 14.34 -15.13 12.38
N THR A 13 15.39 -15.20 11.51
CA THR A 13 15.82 -16.16 10.46
C THR A 13 17.35 -16.35 10.49
N ALA A 14 17.94 -17.49 10.09
CA ALA A 14 19.40 -17.70 10.03
C ALA A 14 19.88 -18.23 8.66
N GLY A 15 21.08 -17.82 8.22
CA GLY A 15 21.68 -18.20 6.93
C GLY A 15 22.88 -19.14 7.07
N LEU A 16 23.13 -19.94 6.03
CA LEU A 16 24.25 -20.88 5.92
C LEU A 16 24.96 -20.66 4.57
N ALA A 17 26.27 -20.40 4.62
CA ALA A 17 27.10 -20.28 3.43
C ALA A 17 27.87 -21.58 3.17
N LEU A 18 27.97 -22.00 1.90
CA LEU A 18 28.97 -22.96 1.44
C LEU A 18 29.95 -22.27 0.48
N THR A 19 31.24 -22.47 0.74
CA THR A 19 32.34 -22.03 -0.11
C THR A 19 32.85 -23.18 -0.98
N ALA A 20 33.07 -22.94 -2.26
CA ALA A 20 33.92 -23.77 -3.11
C ALA A 20 34.68 -22.89 -4.12
N GLN A 21 36.01 -22.95 -4.09
CA GLN A 21 36.88 -22.34 -5.09
C GLN A 21 37.47 -23.43 -6.00
N SER A 22 37.49 -23.19 -7.31
CA SER A 22 38.53 -23.73 -8.20
C SER A 22 38.57 -22.89 -9.47
N ALA A 23 39.75 -22.39 -9.83
CA ALA A 23 39.95 -21.56 -11.02
C ALA A 23 40.20 -22.41 -12.27
N PHE A 24 39.79 -21.92 -13.44
CA PHE A 24 40.38 -22.26 -14.73
C PHE A 24 40.37 -21.06 -15.68
N THR A 25 41.46 -20.89 -16.41
CA THR A 25 41.70 -19.82 -17.39
C THR A 25 41.47 -20.34 -18.81
N GLY A 26 40.83 -19.56 -19.70
CA GLY A 26 40.67 -19.93 -21.11
C GLY A 26 40.05 -18.83 -21.99
N ASP A 27 40.64 -18.60 -23.16
CA ASP A 27 40.41 -17.50 -24.11
C ASP A 27 39.11 -17.65 -24.95
N PRO A 28 38.46 -16.58 -25.46
CA PRO A 28 37.18 -16.68 -26.15
C PRO A 28 37.31 -16.59 -27.68
N ASN A 29 37.12 -17.71 -28.40
CA ASN A 29 36.52 -17.76 -29.75
C ASN A 29 36.52 -19.19 -30.33
N GLN A 30 35.34 -19.79 -30.51
CA GLN A 30 35.02 -20.63 -31.69
C GLN A 30 33.51 -20.95 -31.72
N ALA A 31 32.96 -21.09 -32.93
CA ALA A 31 31.52 -21.17 -33.19
C ALA A 31 31.09 -22.51 -33.79
N ASN A 32 29.82 -22.86 -33.56
CA ASN A 32 28.99 -23.83 -34.30
C ASN A 32 29.57 -25.22 -34.66
N GLN A 33 29.01 -26.29 -34.09
CA GLN A 33 28.19 -27.27 -34.84
C GLN A 33 27.45 -28.27 -33.93
N THR A 34 26.72 -29.22 -34.51
CA THR A 34 25.47 -29.83 -33.99
C THR A 34 25.58 -31.20 -33.29
N GLY A 35 24.90 -31.33 -32.15
CA GLY A 35 24.40 -32.59 -31.55
C GLY A 35 25.37 -33.37 -30.64
N PRO A 36 24.89 -34.34 -29.82
CA PRO A 36 23.50 -34.69 -29.48
C PRO A 36 23.07 -34.22 -28.07
N GLN A 37 21.76 -34.28 -27.76
CA GLN A 37 21.25 -33.94 -26.42
C GLN A 37 21.74 -34.94 -25.34
N SER A 38 22.40 -34.44 -24.30
CA SER A 38 22.67 -35.17 -23.05
C SER A 38 22.51 -34.26 -21.83
N GLN A 39 22.26 -34.87 -20.67
CA GLN A 39 21.61 -34.22 -19.52
C GLN A 39 22.57 -33.44 -18.61
N ILE A 40 22.29 -32.14 -18.41
CA ILE A 40 22.68 -31.36 -17.22
C ILE A 40 21.53 -30.36 -16.97
N GLY A 41 20.98 -30.19 -15.75
CA GLY A 41 21.22 -30.94 -14.51
C GLY A 41 19.98 -30.87 -13.61
N GLN A 42 19.87 -31.79 -12.65
CA GLN A 42 18.74 -31.81 -11.72
C GLN A 42 18.84 -30.65 -10.71
N GLU A 43 17.77 -29.86 -10.59
CA GLU A 43 17.54 -29.06 -9.39
C GLU A 43 17.51 -30.00 -8.17
N GLN A 44 18.37 -29.77 -7.18
CA GLN A 44 18.24 -30.48 -5.91
C GLN A 44 16.95 -30.03 -5.24
N GLN A 45 15.93 -30.90 -5.27
CA GLN A 45 14.64 -30.68 -4.61
C GLN A 45 14.86 -30.25 -3.16
N SER A 46 14.08 -29.25 -2.69
CA SER A 46 14.20 -28.79 -1.31
C SER A 46 13.86 -29.92 -0.33
N LEU A 47 14.34 -29.82 0.92
CA LEU A 47 13.95 -30.80 1.95
C LEU A 47 12.42 -30.78 2.17
N TYR A 48 11.77 -29.63 1.97
CA TYR A 48 10.32 -29.47 1.97
C TYR A 48 9.64 -30.30 0.86
N ASP A 49 10.18 -30.31 -0.36
CA ASP A 49 9.62 -31.12 -1.46
C ASP A 49 9.89 -32.61 -1.24
N GLN A 50 11.10 -32.97 -0.80
CA GLN A 50 11.49 -34.35 -0.49
C GLN A 50 10.68 -34.95 0.68
N LEU A 51 10.17 -34.12 1.58
CA LEU A 51 9.28 -34.51 2.68
C LEU A 51 7.80 -34.61 2.26
N GLY A 52 7.42 -34.21 1.03
CA GLY A 52 6.04 -34.27 0.54
C GLY A 52 5.25 -32.95 0.64
N GLY A 53 5.94 -31.81 0.80
CA GLY A 53 5.37 -30.47 0.73
C GLY A 53 4.35 -30.13 1.83
N ALA A 54 3.52 -29.12 1.59
CA ALA A 54 2.58 -28.57 2.58
C ALA A 54 1.68 -29.61 3.28
N PRO A 55 1.10 -30.63 2.61
CA PRO A 55 0.29 -31.64 3.28
C PRO A 55 1.09 -32.47 4.30
N ALA A 56 2.34 -32.83 3.97
CA ALA A 56 3.20 -33.60 4.85
C ALA A 56 3.67 -32.76 6.05
N ILE A 57 4.00 -31.48 5.85
CA ILE A 57 4.33 -30.55 6.94
C ILE A 57 3.11 -30.29 7.85
N ASP A 58 1.90 -30.19 7.30
CA ASP A 58 0.68 -30.07 8.08
C ASP A 58 0.44 -31.29 8.98
N ALA A 59 0.59 -32.50 8.42
CA ALA A 59 0.51 -33.76 9.16
C ALA A 59 1.61 -33.88 10.23
N ALA A 60 2.86 -33.55 9.88
CA ALA A 60 4.00 -33.60 10.80
C ALA A 60 3.82 -32.66 11.99
N VAL A 61 3.39 -31.41 11.79
CA VAL A 61 3.19 -30.49 12.92
C VAL A 61 2.00 -30.89 13.79
N LYS A 62 0.93 -31.43 13.21
CA LYS A 62 -0.22 -31.97 13.97
C LYS A 62 0.19 -33.18 14.83
N GLY A 63 0.93 -34.14 14.26
CA GLY A 63 1.44 -35.31 14.98
C GLY A 63 2.43 -34.93 16.08
N PHE A 64 3.35 -34.01 15.78
CA PHE A 64 4.37 -33.51 16.70
C PHE A 64 3.75 -32.89 17.95
N TYR A 65 2.82 -31.94 17.80
CA TYR A 65 2.18 -31.32 18.96
C TYR A 65 1.28 -32.27 19.75
N LYS A 66 0.69 -33.30 19.12
CA LYS A 66 -0.02 -34.36 19.85
C LYS A 66 0.92 -35.09 20.84
N LYS A 67 2.17 -35.35 20.46
CA LYS A 67 3.17 -35.99 21.36
C LYS A 67 3.69 -35.01 22.41
N VAL A 68 4.07 -33.80 22.01
CA VAL A 68 4.60 -32.76 22.93
C VAL A 68 3.60 -32.38 24.02
N LEU A 69 2.29 -32.33 23.73
CA LEU A 69 1.27 -32.04 24.74
C LEU A 69 0.98 -33.24 25.66
N ALA A 70 1.23 -34.47 25.20
CA ALA A 70 1.08 -35.68 26.01
C ALA A 70 2.29 -35.93 26.95
N ASP A 71 3.48 -35.45 26.59
CA ASP A 71 4.70 -35.68 27.35
C ASP A 71 4.82 -34.76 28.58
N SER A 72 4.79 -35.36 29.77
CA SER A 72 4.91 -34.66 31.06
C SER A 72 6.24 -33.93 31.25
N ARG A 73 7.30 -34.29 30.50
CA ARG A 73 8.61 -33.61 30.52
C ARG A 73 8.52 -32.18 29.95
N VAL A 74 7.61 -31.92 29.02
CA VAL A 74 7.57 -30.64 28.28
C VAL A 74 6.20 -29.95 28.24
N ASN A 75 5.08 -30.65 28.46
CA ASN A 75 3.74 -30.08 28.34
C ASN A 75 3.47 -28.90 29.30
N GLY A 76 4.17 -28.83 30.43
CA GLY A 76 4.08 -27.73 31.41
C GLY A 76 4.50 -26.36 30.84
N PHE A 77 5.34 -26.32 29.81
CA PHE A 77 5.73 -25.06 29.15
C PHE A 77 4.61 -24.51 28.26
N PHE A 78 3.70 -25.37 27.76
CA PHE A 78 2.61 -25.02 26.85
C PHE A 78 1.29 -24.62 27.55
N LYS A 79 1.23 -24.65 28.88
CA LYS A 79 0.04 -24.22 29.64
C LYS A 79 -0.29 -22.74 29.36
N GLY A 80 -1.46 -22.48 28.79
CA GLY A 80 -1.93 -21.14 28.43
C GLY A 80 -1.45 -20.63 27.07
N VAL A 81 -0.78 -21.47 26.26
CA VAL A 81 -0.42 -21.16 24.88
C VAL A 81 -1.61 -21.43 23.96
N ASP A 82 -1.88 -20.51 23.03
CA ASP A 82 -2.80 -20.75 21.93
C ASP A 82 -2.18 -21.77 20.97
N MET A 83 -2.61 -23.03 21.09
CA MET A 83 -2.05 -24.12 20.30
C MET A 83 -2.41 -24.04 18.81
N ASN A 84 -3.52 -23.40 18.43
CA ASN A 84 -3.85 -23.22 17.00
C ASN A 84 -2.87 -22.24 16.36
N ARG A 85 -2.61 -21.12 17.04
CA ARG A 85 -1.58 -20.16 16.63
C ARG A 85 -0.18 -20.77 16.65
N GLN A 86 0.17 -21.52 17.69
CA GLN A 86 1.48 -22.18 17.80
C GLN A 86 1.70 -23.22 16.68
N ILE A 87 0.68 -24.02 16.37
CA ILE A 87 0.69 -24.97 15.24
C ILE A 87 0.85 -24.24 13.89
N ALA A 88 0.14 -23.13 13.68
CA ALA A 88 0.28 -22.32 12.46
C ALA A 88 1.69 -21.71 12.33
N MET A 89 2.24 -21.16 13.42
CA MET A 89 3.60 -20.63 13.46
C MET A 89 4.65 -21.71 13.23
N GLN A 90 4.52 -22.90 13.83
CA GLN A 90 5.45 -24.00 13.63
C GLN A 90 5.41 -24.55 12.19
N LYS A 91 4.24 -24.59 11.54
CA LYS A 91 4.14 -24.92 10.11
C LYS A 91 4.89 -23.91 9.26
N ALA A 92 4.64 -22.62 9.46
CA ALA A 92 5.35 -21.57 8.74
C ALA A 92 6.88 -21.64 8.96
N PHE A 93 7.32 -21.95 10.19
CA PHE A 93 8.73 -22.15 10.50
C PHE A 93 9.33 -23.39 9.81
N LEU A 94 8.69 -24.56 9.87
CA LEU A 94 9.22 -25.77 9.23
C LEU A 94 9.16 -25.70 7.70
N THR A 95 8.11 -25.10 7.12
CA THR A 95 8.07 -24.82 5.68
C THR A 95 9.26 -23.96 5.26
N PHE A 96 9.56 -22.88 6.00
CA PHE A 96 10.74 -22.03 5.75
C PHE A 96 12.06 -22.80 5.95
N ALA A 97 12.22 -23.46 7.10
CA ALA A 97 13.47 -24.12 7.49
C ALA A 97 13.84 -25.33 6.62
N PHE A 98 12.87 -25.93 5.92
CA PHE A 98 13.11 -27.01 4.95
C PHE A 98 13.16 -26.52 3.49
N GLY A 99 13.09 -25.21 3.23
CA GLY A 99 13.27 -24.61 1.91
C GLY A 99 12.01 -24.45 1.05
N GLY A 100 10.82 -24.51 1.66
CA GLY A 100 9.54 -24.26 0.98
C GLY A 100 9.24 -22.76 0.72
N PRO A 101 8.19 -22.45 -0.05
CA PRO A 101 7.98 -21.13 -0.67
C PRO A 101 7.56 -19.99 0.28
N ASN A 102 7.48 -20.22 1.58
CA ASN A 102 7.01 -19.24 2.57
C ASN A 102 8.17 -18.68 3.39
N ALA A 103 8.29 -17.34 3.46
CA ALA A 103 9.16 -16.68 4.42
C ALA A 103 8.52 -16.63 5.82
N TYR A 104 9.22 -17.11 6.84
CA TYR A 104 8.74 -17.07 8.23
C TYR A 104 8.84 -15.64 8.81
N GLN A 105 7.69 -14.98 8.98
CA GLN A 105 7.57 -13.67 9.66
C GLN A 105 7.31 -13.81 11.16
N GLY A 106 7.81 -14.89 11.75
CA GLY A 106 7.57 -15.19 13.16
C GLY A 106 8.58 -14.51 14.06
N ARG A 107 8.91 -15.20 15.16
CA ARG A 107 9.51 -14.53 16.30
C ARG A 107 10.72 -15.31 16.96
N ASP A 108 11.84 -14.58 17.15
CA ASP A 108 13.26 -14.79 17.50
C ASP A 108 13.40 -15.68 18.69
N LEU A 109 14.26 -16.66 18.47
CA LEU A 109 14.26 -17.86 19.25
C LEU A 109 14.84 -17.60 20.65
N LYS A 110 15.73 -16.62 20.81
CA LYS A 110 16.24 -16.17 22.12
C LYS A 110 15.22 -15.30 22.85
N ALA A 111 14.66 -14.28 22.20
CA ALA A 111 13.68 -13.38 22.82
C ALA A 111 12.33 -14.05 23.13
N ALA A 112 11.86 -14.95 22.26
CA ALA A 112 10.64 -15.73 22.46
C ALA A 112 10.79 -16.76 23.59
N HIS A 113 11.92 -17.47 23.68
CA HIS A 113 12.10 -18.55 24.65
C HIS A 113 12.79 -18.13 25.96
N ALA A 114 13.36 -16.92 26.07
CA ALA A 114 13.98 -16.40 27.30
C ALA A 114 13.07 -16.52 28.54
N HIS A 115 11.76 -16.29 28.39
CA HIS A 115 10.80 -16.42 29.48
C HIS A 115 10.50 -17.88 29.88
N LEU A 116 10.79 -18.85 29.00
CA LEU A 116 10.71 -20.29 29.27
C LEU A 116 12.02 -20.81 29.88
N VAL A 117 13.18 -20.30 29.43
CA VAL A 117 14.49 -20.56 30.06
C VAL A 117 14.48 -20.06 31.51
N ALA A 118 13.94 -18.87 31.77
CA ALA A 118 13.70 -18.37 33.12
C ALA A 118 12.71 -19.21 33.96
N ARG A 119 11.96 -20.12 33.32
CA ARG A 119 11.05 -21.11 33.96
C ARG A 119 11.66 -22.53 33.99
N GLY A 120 12.93 -22.71 33.62
CA GLY A 120 13.63 -23.99 33.67
C GLY A 120 13.79 -24.74 32.34
N LEU A 121 13.42 -24.15 31.19
CA LEU A 121 13.73 -24.73 29.87
C LEU A 121 15.25 -24.88 29.72
N ASN A 122 15.70 -26.06 29.32
CA ASN A 122 17.13 -26.44 29.24
C ASN A 122 17.31 -27.55 28.18
N ASP A 123 18.52 -28.07 28.01
CA ASP A 123 18.85 -29.05 26.97
C ASP A 123 17.99 -30.31 26.99
N SER A 124 17.68 -30.89 28.16
CA SER A 124 16.88 -32.12 28.19
C SER A 124 15.46 -31.89 27.69
N HIS A 125 14.89 -30.72 27.97
CA HIS A 125 13.60 -30.32 27.40
C HIS A 125 13.68 -30.09 25.88
N PHE A 126 14.81 -29.59 25.37
CA PHE A 126 15.06 -29.43 23.94
C PHE A 126 15.23 -30.78 23.23
N ASP A 127 15.96 -31.70 23.86
CA ASP A 127 16.18 -33.07 23.36
C ASP A 127 14.84 -33.79 23.18
N VAL A 128 13.92 -33.66 24.14
CA VAL A 128 12.54 -34.19 24.06
C VAL A 128 11.75 -33.59 22.90
N ILE A 129 11.94 -32.30 22.59
CA ILE A 129 11.31 -31.67 21.42
C ILE A 129 11.86 -32.25 20.10
N VAL A 130 13.18 -32.50 20.01
CA VAL A 130 13.79 -33.13 18.83
C VAL A 130 13.40 -34.62 18.74
N GLU A 131 13.30 -35.33 19.86
CA GLU A 131 12.80 -36.71 19.98
C GLU A 131 11.40 -36.85 19.37
N HIS A 132 10.46 -35.99 19.78
CA HIS A 132 9.08 -36.01 19.26
C HIS A 132 8.97 -35.62 17.79
N LEU A 133 9.83 -34.72 17.31
CA LEU A 133 9.90 -34.39 15.88
C LEU A 133 10.37 -35.61 15.07
N GLY A 134 11.46 -36.26 15.50
CA GLY A 134 12.00 -37.46 14.85
C GLY A 134 11.01 -38.63 14.86
N ALA A 135 10.38 -38.90 16.00
CA ALA A 135 9.35 -39.93 16.13
C ALA A 135 8.14 -39.68 15.21
N THR A 136 7.71 -38.42 15.08
CA THR A 136 6.59 -38.07 14.19
C THR A 136 6.95 -38.24 12.72
N LEU A 137 8.15 -37.82 12.29
CA LEU A 137 8.61 -38.03 10.92
C LEU A 137 8.74 -39.52 10.59
N LYS A 138 9.19 -40.33 11.55
CA LYS A 138 9.28 -41.80 11.40
C LYS A 138 7.91 -42.46 11.26
N GLU A 139 6.91 -42.03 12.04
CA GLU A 139 5.52 -42.49 11.90
C GLU A 139 4.88 -42.10 10.56
N LEU A 140 5.32 -41.00 9.95
CA LEU A 140 4.90 -40.56 8.61
C LEU A 140 5.68 -41.23 7.47
N GLY A 141 6.53 -42.22 7.76
CA GLY A 141 7.27 -42.98 6.75
C GLY A 141 8.45 -42.24 6.12
N VAL A 142 8.91 -41.15 6.74
CA VAL A 142 10.09 -40.39 6.28
C VAL A 142 11.35 -41.25 6.47
N LYS A 143 12.23 -41.27 5.46
CA LYS A 143 13.50 -42.01 5.51
C LYS A 143 14.41 -41.49 6.63
N ASP A 144 15.11 -42.38 7.33
CA ASP A 144 15.98 -42.04 8.46
C ASP A 144 17.05 -40.97 8.10
N GLU A 145 17.55 -40.93 6.87
CA GLU A 145 18.46 -39.89 6.35
C GLU A 145 17.85 -38.47 6.39
N LEU A 146 16.57 -38.34 5.99
CA LEU A 146 15.84 -37.07 6.01
C LEU A 146 15.44 -36.68 7.44
N ILE A 147 15.18 -37.67 8.30
CA ILE A 147 14.96 -37.45 9.75
C ILE A 147 16.24 -36.90 10.39
N ALA A 148 17.40 -37.48 10.08
CA ALA A 148 18.69 -36.98 10.56
C ALA A 148 18.98 -35.56 10.06
N HIS A 149 18.62 -35.24 8.82
CA HIS A 149 18.72 -33.88 8.29
C HIS A 149 17.80 -32.90 9.03
N ALA A 150 16.52 -33.24 9.22
CA ALA A 150 15.56 -32.43 9.98
C ALA A 150 16.01 -32.22 11.43
N ALA A 151 16.57 -33.25 12.08
CA ALA A 151 17.15 -33.14 13.42
C ALA A 151 18.38 -32.23 13.47
N LYS A 152 19.23 -32.23 12.43
CA LYS A 152 20.37 -31.30 12.31
C LYS A 152 19.91 -29.85 12.18
N VAL A 153 18.87 -29.58 11.38
CA VAL A 153 18.26 -28.26 11.24
C VAL A 153 17.58 -27.81 12.54
N ALA A 154 16.89 -28.70 13.25
CA ALA A 154 16.31 -28.38 14.55
C ALA A 154 17.38 -28.07 15.61
N ASN A 155 18.53 -28.74 15.58
CA ASN A 155 19.62 -28.50 16.53
C ASN A 155 20.40 -27.20 16.29
N SER A 156 20.43 -26.65 15.08
CA SER A 156 21.18 -25.40 14.81
C SER A 156 20.67 -24.21 15.61
N VAL A 157 19.37 -24.19 15.94
CA VAL A 157 18.71 -23.12 16.71
C VAL A 157 18.70 -23.34 18.23
N ARG A 158 19.33 -24.42 18.74
CA ARG A 158 19.38 -24.75 20.18
C ARG A 158 20.03 -23.63 21.00
N GLY A 159 21.13 -23.06 20.51
CA GLY A 159 21.87 -22.00 21.19
C GLY A 159 21.04 -20.74 21.41
N ASP A 160 20.20 -20.38 20.43
CA ASP A 160 19.29 -19.25 20.53
C ASP A 160 18.15 -19.55 21.51
N ILE A 161 17.47 -20.68 21.35
CA ILE A 161 16.32 -21.08 22.21
C ILE A 161 16.71 -21.18 23.69
N LEU A 162 17.90 -21.69 24.00
CA LEU A 162 18.40 -21.81 25.37
C LEU A 162 19.20 -20.58 25.85
N GLY A 163 19.40 -19.58 24.98
CA GLY A 163 20.11 -18.34 25.29
C GLY A 163 21.61 -18.49 25.55
N LYS A 164 22.24 -19.57 25.07
CA LYS A 164 23.61 -20.01 25.39
C LYS A 164 24.72 -19.47 24.47
N THR A 165 24.42 -18.52 23.58
CA THR A 165 25.44 -17.92 22.71
C THR A 165 26.50 -17.14 23.51
N ASP A 166 27.78 -17.35 23.14
CA ASP A 166 28.96 -17.15 24.02
C ASP A 166 29.15 -15.75 24.60
N ALA A 167 29.65 -15.73 25.85
CA ALA A 167 29.97 -14.53 26.58
C ALA A 167 31.45 -14.14 26.40
N ALA A 168 31.73 -13.27 25.42
CA ALA A 168 33.05 -12.67 25.23
C ALA A 168 32.99 -11.16 24.93
N ALA A 169 32.50 -10.35 25.88
CA ALA A 169 33.01 -8.99 26.20
C ALA A 169 32.14 -8.23 27.25
N VAL A 170 32.69 -8.10 28.46
CA VAL A 170 32.50 -7.00 29.44
C VAL A 170 31.11 -6.78 30.09
N LYS A 171 31.13 -6.57 31.42
CA LYS A 171 29.98 -6.42 32.34
C LYS A 171 29.56 -4.95 32.57
N PRO A 172 28.34 -4.70 33.09
CA PRO A 172 27.77 -3.35 33.26
C PRO A 172 28.17 -2.66 34.57
N ALA A 173 28.23 -1.32 34.54
CA ALA A 173 28.20 -0.49 35.75
C ALA A 173 26.76 -0.28 36.24
N GLN A 174 26.56 -0.30 37.56
CA GLN A 174 25.23 -0.20 38.21
C GLN A 174 24.99 1.19 38.81
N SER A 175 23.74 1.67 38.74
CA SER A 175 23.13 2.48 39.82
C SER A 175 21.59 2.36 39.80
N LYS A 176 20.97 2.60 40.96
CA LYS A 176 19.55 2.44 41.35
C LYS A 176 19.30 3.44 42.51
N PRO A 177 18.05 3.68 43.00
CA PRO A 177 16.81 4.02 42.28
C PRO A 177 15.96 5.10 43.01
N ALA A 178 15.02 5.75 42.31
CA ALA A 178 13.77 6.37 42.86
C ALA A 178 12.95 6.91 41.67
N GLY A 179 11.62 7.00 41.64
CA GLY A 179 10.57 6.58 42.58
C GLY A 179 9.30 7.38 42.24
N LEU A 180 8.25 6.75 41.70
CA LEU A 180 7.04 7.45 41.27
C LEU A 180 5.76 6.80 41.83
N SER A 181 4.92 7.65 42.42
CA SER A 181 3.67 7.30 43.09
C SER A 181 2.56 6.95 42.08
N SER A 182 1.64 6.07 42.50
CA SER A 182 0.50 5.63 41.70
C SER A 182 -0.63 6.67 41.68
N TYR A 183 -1.04 7.10 40.48
CA TYR A 183 -2.31 7.79 40.25
C TYR A 183 -3.36 6.79 39.74
N SER A 184 -4.58 6.87 40.27
CA SER A 184 -5.73 6.04 39.83
C SER A 184 -6.82 6.95 39.26
N PRO A 185 -7.41 6.63 38.09
CA PRO A 185 -8.50 7.43 37.52
C PRO A 185 -9.82 7.25 38.28
N PRO A 186 -10.69 8.28 38.32
CA PRO A 186 -11.98 8.21 38.99
C PRO A 186 -12.99 7.34 38.21
N LYS A 187 -13.92 6.70 38.92
CA LYS A 187 -15.02 5.94 38.32
C LYS A 187 -16.17 6.86 37.92
N PRO A 188 -16.82 6.67 36.75
CA PRO A 188 -18.06 7.38 36.43
C PRO A 188 -19.18 7.03 37.41
N GLY A 189 -19.83 8.04 37.96
CA GLY A 189 -21.04 7.89 38.79
C GLY A 189 -22.29 7.65 37.95
N VAL A 190 -23.26 6.92 38.50
CA VAL A 190 -24.55 6.65 37.85
C VAL A 190 -25.47 7.87 38.04
N GLY A 191 -25.83 8.53 36.94
CA GLY A 191 -26.84 9.59 36.92
C GLY A 191 -28.25 9.03 36.64
N VAL A 192 -29.23 9.45 37.43
CA VAL A 192 -30.64 9.05 37.32
C VAL A 192 -31.34 9.84 36.23
N VAL A 193 -32.22 9.18 35.45
CA VAL A 193 -33.07 9.82 34.44
C VAL A 193 -34.36 10.36 35.07
N PRO A 194 -34.69 11.66 34.95
CA PRO A 194 -36.02 12.18 35.28
C PRO A 194 -37.00 11.94 34.11
N ASN A 195 -38.21 11.46 34.42
CA ASN A 195 -39.29 11.33 33.44
C ASN A 195 -40.13 12.61 33.38
N ASN A 196 -39.99 13.44 32.33
CA ASN A 196 -41.06 14.33 31.86
C ASN A 196 -40.83 14.80 30.40
N PRO A 197 -41.78 14.66 29.45
CA PRO A 197 -41.57 15.06 28.05
C PRO A 197 -41.72 16.56 27.71
N ASN A 198 -42.13 17.41 28.67
CA ASN A 198 -42.72 18.73 28.36
C ASN A 198 -41.96 19.97 28.91
N GLU A 199 -40.63 19.91 29.03
CA GLU A 199 -39.81 21.13 29.13
C GLU A 199 -38.82 21.19 27.96
N ILE A 200 -39.08 22.09 27.02
CA ILE A 200 -38.17 22.39 25.91
C ILE A 200 -37.10 23.33 26.44
N ASP A 201 -35.95 22.75 26.82
CA ASP A 201 -34.77 23.54 27.16
C ASP A 201 -34.27 24.29 25.92
N LYS A 202 -34.00 25.60 26.08
CA LYS A 202 -33.58 26.49 25.00
C LYS A 202 -32.11 26.28 24.60
N ASP A 203 -31.35 25.51 25.38
CA ASP A 203 -29.96 25.15 25.06
C ASP A 203 -29.83 24.09 23.94
N LEU A 204 -30.93 23.47 23.49
CA LEU A 204 -30.90 22.54 22.35
C LEU A 204 -30.47 23.18 21.01
N ALA A 205 -30.43 24.52 20.91
CA ALA A 205 -29.87 25.23 19.76
C ALA A 205 -28.35 24.97 19.56
N ASN A 206 -27.64 24.54 20.60
CA ASN A 206 -26.18 24.26 20.56
C ASN A 206 -25.82 22.78 20.41
N VAL A 207 -26.79 21.87 20.17
CA VAL A 207 -26.50 20.44 19.99
C VAL A 207 -25.94 20.12 18.59
N TRP A 208 -26.06 21.04 17.64
CA TRP A 208 -25.46 20.92 16.29
C TRP A 208 -24.01 21.40 16.22
N SER A 209 -23.44 21.93 17.31
CA SER A 209 -22.05 22.40 17.38
C SER A 209 -21.16 21.48 18.24
N VAL A 210 -21.30 20.17 18.06
CA VAL A 210 -20.27 19.21 18.52
C VAL A 210 -19.02 19.42 17.64
N PRO A 211 -17.82 19.65 18.22
CA PRO A 211 -16.61 19.77 17.43
C PRO A 211 -16.33 18.44 16.71
N TYR A 212 -16.37 18.46 15.37
CA TYR A 212 -16.33 17.26 14.52
C TYR A 212 -14.96 16.54 14.46
N THR A 213 -13.96 17.01 15.22
CA THR A 213 -12.62 16.40 15.21
C THR A 213 -12.62 15.08 15.97
N ARG A 214 -12.60 13.96 15.22
CA ARG A 214 -12.37 12.59 15.74
C ARG A 214 -11.04 12.42 16.51
N TYR A 215 -10.14 13.39 16.39
CA TYR A 215 -8.77 13.35 16.88
C TYR A 215 -8.45 14.52 17.81
N ASP A 216 -7.75 14.25 18.90
CA ASP A 216 -7.23 15.27 19.82
C ASP A 216 -5.97 15.91 19.22
N HIS A 217 -6.14 16.98 18.46
CA HIS A 217 -5.04 17.71 17.82
C HIS A 217 -4.03 18.30 18.81
N ASP A 218 -4.43 18.61 20.04
CA ASP A 218 -3.51 19.17 21.03
C ASP A 218 -2.67 18.08 21.72
N ALA A 219 -3.19 16.86 21.84
CA ALA A 219 -2.37 15.68 22.13
C ALA A 219 -1.40 15.38 20.97
N LEU A 220 -1.85 15.46 19.71
CA LEU A 220 -1.01 15.20 18.54
C LEU A 220 0.12 16.22 18.39
N LYS A 221 -0.13 17.52 18.59
CA LYS A 221 0.93 18.56 18.64
C LYS A 221 1.95 18.33 19.77
N LYS A 222 1.54 17.72 20.89
CA LYS A 222 2.46 17.33 21.99
C LYS A 222 3.25 16.07 21.66
N GLN A 223 2.67 15.14 20.90
CA GLN A 223 3.33 13.91 20.46
C GLN A 223 4.32 14.16 19.31
N TYR A 224 3.98 15.02 18.36
CA TYR A 224 4.74 15.29 17.14
C TYR A 224 5.19 16.76 17.07
N LYS A 225 6.49 16.99 17.25
CA LYS A 225 7.12 18.34 17.22
C LYS A 225 6.77 19.15 15.96
N TYR A 226 6.55 18.47 14.83
CA TYR A 226 6.33 19.08 13.52
C TYR A 226 4.88 18.86 13.00
N TYR A 227 3.93 18.53 13.88
CA TYR A 227 2.52 18.35 13.52
C TYR A 227 1.98 19.58 12.75
N PRO A 228 1.18 19.43 11.68
CA PRO A 228 0.55 18.22 11.14
C PRO A 228 1.44 17.19 10.39
N SER A 229 2.75 17.38 10.32
CA SER A 229 3.64 16.27 9.92
C SER A 229 4.00 15.37 11.09
N ASN A 230 3.96 14.06 10.84
CA ASN A 230 4.37 13.00 11.76
C ASN A 230 5.88 12.69 11.68
N ILE A 231 6.66 13.55 11.00
CA ILE A 231 8.11 13.40 10.91
C ILE A 231 8.77 13.54 12.28
N ALA A 232 9.71 12.64 12.55
CA ALA A 232 10.53 12.63 13.74
C ALA A 232 12.01 12.76 13.37
N PHE A 233 12.79 13.34 14.27
CA PHE A 233 14.21 13.60 14.05
C PHE A 233 15.01 13.17 15.26
N GLU A 234 15.96 12.26 15.03
CA GLU A 234 16.96 11.87 16.02
C GLU A 234 18.13 12.86 15.96
N ASP A 235 17.94 14.04 16.55
CA ASP A 235 19.00 15.05 16.64
C ASP A 235 20.15 14.55 17.51
N LYS A 236 21.31 14.38 16.88
CA LYS A 236 22.58 14.02 17.52
C LYS A 236 23.67 15.05 17.20
N GLY A 237 23.31 16.27 16.78
CA GLY A 237 24.26 17.34 16.46
C GLY A 237 25.10 17.12 15.20
N VAL A 238 24.63 16.30 14.26
CA VAL A 238 25.22 16.12 12.92
C VAL A 238 24.27 16.73 11.88
N PRO A 239 24.73 17.69 11.05
CA PRO A 239 23.90 18.33 10.05
C PRO A 239 23.63 17.41 8.85
N PHE A 240 22.62 17.78 8.05
CA PHE A 240 22.40 17.21 6.73
C PHE A 240 23.36 17.83 5.70
N GLU A 241 23.71 17.05 4.68
CA GLU A 241 24.55 17.43 3.56
C GLU A 241 23.72 17.65 2.30
N THR A 242 23.91 18.81 1.65
CA THR A 242 23.35 19.05 0.32
C THR A 242 24.06 18.16 -0.71
N PRO A 243 23.35 17.39 -1.55
CA PRO A 243 23.98 16.61 -2.61
C PRO A 243 24.64 17.51 -3.64
N SER A 244 25.93 17.27 -3.90
CA SER A 244 26.74 17.96 -4.89
C SER A 244 27.86 17.04 -5.38
N VAL A 245 28.61 17.47 -6.40
CA VAL A 245 29.84 16.79 -6.85
C VAL A 245 30.93 16.70 -5.76
N PHE A 246 30.90 17.57 -4.74
CA PHE A 246 31.84 17.57 -3.62
C PHE A 246 31.36 16.73 -2.43
N THR A 247 30.11 16.27 -2.45
CA THR A 247 29.52 15.40 -1.41
C THR A 247 29.12 14.06 -2.04
N CYS A 248 27.83 13.79 -2.23
CA CYS A 248 27.34 12.50 -2.72
C CYS A 248 27.82 12.18 -4.15
N GLY A 249 27.85 13.17 -5.05
CA GLY A 249 28.12 12.98 -6.47
C GLY A 249 29.57 12.63 -6.82
N GLY A 250 30.53 12.91 -5.92
CA GLY A 250 31.93 12.55 -6.13
C GLY A 250 32.17 11.03 -6.06
N CYS A 251 31.49 10.35 -5.13
CA CYS A 251 31.58 8.89 -4.96
C CYS A 251 30.42 8.12 -5.62
N HIS A 252 29.27 8.77 -5.82
CA HIS A 252 28.07 8.18 -6.42
C HIS A 252 27.58 8.97 -7.65
N PRO A 253 28.43 9.16 -8.68
CA PRO A 253 28.11 10.03 -9.81
C PRO A 253 26.86 9.58 -10.58
N GLN A 254 26.63 8.27 -10.71
CA GLN A 254 25.44 7.77 -11.41
C GLN A 254 24.15 8.04 -10.63
N GLN A 255 24.14 7.82 -9.31
CA GLN A 255 22.96 8.05 -8.48
C GLN A 255 22.67 9.55 -8.33
N PHE A 256 23.71 10.39 -8.28
CA PHE A 256 23.57 11.84 -8.31
C PHE A 256 22.98 12.33 -9.63
N GLU A 257 23.49 11.85 -10.77
CA GLU A 257 22.97 12.17 -12.11
C GLU A 257 21.52 11.70 -12.30
N ASP A 258 21.20 10.50 -11.82
CA ASP A 258 19.84 9.96 -11.85
C ASP A 258 18.88 10.81 -11.01
N TRP A 259 19.29 11.24 -9.81
CA TRP A 259 18.50 12.07 -8.91
C TRP A 259 18.37 13.52 -9.40
N GLN A 260 19.41 14.10 -10.01
CA GLN A 260 19.39 15.46 -10.53
C GLN A 260 18.30 15.60 -11.59
N GLY A 261 17.50 16.67 -11.52
CA GLY A 261 16.32 16.85 -12.37
C GLY A 261 15.14 15.89 -12.12
N SER A 262 15.23 14.94 -11.19
CA SER A 262 14.09 14.11 -10.76
C SER A 262 13.02 14.94 -10.04
N MET A 263 11.79 14.41 -9.92
CA MET A 263 10.75 15.05 -9.11
C MET A 263 11.15 15.18 -7.63
N HIS A 264 12.00 14.30 -7.12
CA HIS A 264 12.51 14.37 -5.76
C HIS A 264 13.46 15.56 -5.56
N ALA A 265 14.41 15.76 -6.49
CA ALA A 265 15.28 16.94 -6.50
C ALA A 265 14.53 18.26 -6.72
N GLN A 266 13.39 18.20 -7.43
CA GLN A 266 12.53 19.35 -7.72
C GLN A 266 11.41 19.57 -6.68
N ALA A 267 11.28 18.74 -5.64
CA ALA A 267 10.13 18.73 -4.74
C ALA A 267 9.85 20.08 -4.03
N PHE A 268 10.87 20.92 -3.85
CA PHE A 268 10.75 22.27 -3.28
C PHE A 268 11.13 23.40 -4.27
N ARG A 269 11.11 23.08 -5.58
CA ARG A 269 11.32 24.01 -6.70
C ARG A 269 10.15 24.00 -7.70
N ASP A 270 9.18 23.10 -7.52
CA ASP A 270 8.02 22.95 -8.37
C ASP A 270 7.04 24.14 -8.19
N PRO A 271 6.79 24.96 -9.24
CA PRO A 271 5.89 26.11 -9.16
C PRO A 271 4.41 25.72 -8.91
N ILE A 272 3.98 24.53 -9.32
CA ILE A 272 2.63 24.01 -9.05
C ILE A 272 2.49 23.81 -7.54
N TYR A 273 3.45 23.10 -6.93
CA TYR A 273 3.50 22.89 -5.49
C TYR A 273 3.64 24.21 -4.70
N LEU A 274 4.52 25.11 -5.12
CA LEU A 274 4.77 26.36 -4.40
C LEU A 274 3.59 27.33 -4.47
N GLY A 275 2.85 27.36 -5.58
CA GLY A 275 1.58 28.09 -5.68
C GLY A 275 0.50 27.49 -4.79
N GLU A 276 0.40 26.16 -4.70
CA GLU A 276 -0.55 25.46 -3.83
C GLU A 276 -0.25 25.73 -2.35
N LEU A 277 1.03 25.67 -1.96
CA LEU A 277 1.50 25.99 -0.62
C LEU A 277 1.15 27.44 -0.23
N ALA A 278 1.36 28.39 -1.13
CA ALA A 278 1.03 29.80 -0.91
C ALA A 278 -0.50 30.04 -0.76
N LEU A 279 -1.32 29.36 -1.55
CA LEU A 279 -2.78 29.38 -1.41
C LEU A 279 -3.22 28.78 -0.06
N GLY A 280 -2.66 27.65 0.35
CA GLY A 280 -2.95 27.02 1.65
C GLY A 280 -2.60 27.94 2.82
N VAL A 281 -1.42 28.57 2.79
CA VAL A 281 -1.01 29.56 3.80
C VAL A 281 -1.99 30.75 3.86
N LYS A 282 -2.48 31.20 2.70
CA LYS A 282 -3.45 32.30 2.60
C LYS A 282 -4.84 31.91 3.11
N ALA A 283 -5.24 30.65 2.93
CA ALA A 283 -6.56 30.15 3.32
C ALA A 283 -6.66 29.76 4.80
N VAL A 284 -5.69 28.99 5.31
CA VAL A 284 -5.74 28.37 6.65
C VAL A 284 -4.56 28.72 7.56
N GLY A 285 -3.64 29.59 7.11
CA GLY A 285 -2.51 30.09 7.90
C GLY A 285 -1.24 29.23 7.79
N LYS A 286 -0.11 29.77 8.28
CA LYS A 286 1.23 29.18 8.09
C LYS A 286 1.42 27.76 8.64
N GLU A 287 0.66 27.35 9.66
CA GLU A 287 0.84 26.03 10.28
C GLU A 287 0.56 24.86 9.33
N ILE A 288 -0.20 25.07 8.25
CA ILE A 288 -0.46 24.06 7.22
C ILE A 288 0.79 23.60 6.48
N THR A 289 1.81 24.47 6.34
CA THR A 289 2.98 24.17 5.51
C THR A 289 3.71 22.93 6.00
N LYS A 290 3.73 22.71 7.32
CA LYS A 290 4.31 21.54 7.97
C LYS A 290 3.77 20.22 7.41
N GLN A 291 2.48 20.13 7.05
CA GLN A 291 1.88 18.92 6.43
C GLN A 291 2.66 18.53 5.15
N CYS A 292 3.05 19.54 4.38
CA CYS A 292 3.65 19.39 3.06
C CYS A 292 5.19 19.36 3.12
N GLU A 293 5.78 20.30 3.86
CA GLU A 293 7.23 20.51 3.96
C GLU A 293 7.95 19.32 4.61
N GLY A 294 7.28 18.63 5.54
CA GLY A 294 7.78 17.39 6.14
C GLY A 294 8.05 16.28 5.11
N CYS A 295 7.42 16.35 3.93
CA CYS A 295 7.68 15.48 2.79
C CYS A 295 8.55 16.15 1.72
N HIS A 296 8.25 17.41 1.38
CA HIS A 296 8.86 18.11 0.23
C HIS A 296 10.26 18.69 0.50
N THR A 297 10.61 19.01 1.76
CA THR A 297 11.92 19.56 2.14
C THR A 297 12.32 19.13 3.56
N ALA A 298 12.10 17.84 3.84
CA ALA A 298 12.18 17.23 5.17
C ALA A 298 13.43 17.61 5.99
N ALA A 299 14.62 17.64 5.35
CA ALA A 299 15.87 18.01 6.01
C ALA A 299 15.86 19.45 6.54
N ALA A 300 15.30 20.40 5.79
CA ALA A 300 15.23 21.80 6.21
C ALA A 300 14.20 22.02 7.34
N VAL A 301 13.07 21.30 7.32
CA VAL A 301 12.10 21.26 8.43
C VAL A 301 12.76 20.83 9.73
N VAL A 302 13.40 19.65 9.73
CA VAL A 302 13.90 19.08 10.99
C VAL A 302 15.17 19.75 11.52
N SER A 303 15.94 20.40 10.66
CA SER A 303 17.14 21.18 11.02
C SER A 303 16.85 22.65 11.34
N GLY A 304 15.60 23.10 11.24
CA GLY A 304 15.23 24.50 11.53
C GLY A 304 15.71 25.52 10.49
N GLN A 305 15.92 25.09 9.24
CA GLN A 305 16.31 25.94 8.10
C GLN A 305 15.12 26.43 7.25
N MET A 306 13.89 26.23 7.73
CA MET A 306 12.71 26.84 7.11
C MET A 306 12.64 28.33 7.46
N PRO A 307 12.45 29.22 6.48
CA PRO A 307 12.44 30.65 6.74
C PRO A 307 11.11 31.10 7.38
N GLU A 308 11.16 32.10 8.26
CA GLU A 308 9.95 32.69 8.85
C GLU A 308 9.06 33.39 7.81
N GLU A 309 9.68 33.99 6.79
CA GLU A 309 9.03 34.53 5.59
C GLU A 309 9.51 33.77 4.36
N PHE A 310 8.57 33.19 3.60
CA PHE A 310 8.91 32.51 2.36
C PHE A 310 9.34 33.51 1.28
N ASP A 311 10.62 33.47 0.92
CA ASP A 311 11.20 34.18 -0.22
C ASP A 311 12.12 33.20 -0.96
N PHE A 312 11.75 32.81 -2.18
CA PHE A 312 12.41 31.74 -2.93
C PHE A 312 13.90 32.03 -3.19
N LYS A 313 14.28 33.30 -3.34
CA LYS A 313 15.68 33.69 -3.56
C LYS A 313 16.53 33.49 -2.31
N LYS A 314 15.94 33.60 -1.13
CA LYS A 314 16.61 33.45 0.18
C LYS A 314 16.71 32.00 0.68
N LEU A 315 16.05 31.03 0.05
CA LEU A 315 16.14 29.63 0.46
C LEU A 315 17.57 29.10 0.29
N THR A 316 18.07 28.36 1.29
CA THR A 316 19.38 27.71 1.24
C THR A 316 19.40 26.59 0.20
N ASP A 317 20.58 26.16 -0.22
CA ASP A 317 20.71 25.03 -1.16
C ASP A 317 20.16 23.72 -0.59
N LEU A 318 20.22 23.53 0.74
CA LEU A 318 19.60 22.40 1.43
C LEU A 318 18.07 22.45 1.30
N THR A 319 17.45 23.59 1.62
CA THR A 319 15.99 23.77 1.50
C THR A 319 15.53 23.62 0.04
N LYS A 320 16.34 24.10 -0.91
CA LYS A 320 16.12 23.92 -2.35
C LYS A 320 16.44 22.50 -2.86
N ALA A 321 17.07 21.61 -2.09
CA ALA A 321 17.40 20.24 -2.53
C ALA A 321 16.21 19.26 -2.42
N GLY A 322 15.11 19.67 -1.78
CA GLY A 322 13.87 18.91 -1.70
C GLY A 322 14.04 17.54 -1.04
N VAL A 323 13.58 16.49 -1.71
CA VAL A 323 13.82 15.09 -1.31
C VAL A 323 15.21 14.69 -1.78
N SER A 324 16.20 15.04 -0.98
CA SER A 324 17.62 14.85 -1.29
C SER A 324 18.10 13.41 -1.00
N CYS A 325 19.28 13.04 -1.51
CA CYS A 325 19.95 11.78 -1.15
C CYS A 325 20.03 11.58 0.38
N ASP A 326 20.30 12.67 1.09
CA ASP A 326 20.48 12.66 2.54
C ASP A 326 19.15 12.66 3.33
N VAL A 327 18.02 12.96 2.70
CA VAL A 327 16.70 12.67 3.29
C VAL A 327 16.47 11.17 3.30
N CYS A 328 16.42 10.54 2.12
CA CYS A 328 16.08 9.12 2.00
C CYS A 328 17.06 8.22 2.75
N HIS A 329 18.36 8.40 2.55
CA HIS A 329 19.39 7.60 3.21
C HIS A 329 19.63 7.97 4.68
N SER A 330 18.86 8.90 5.25
CA SER A 330 18.82 9.14 6.70
C SER A 330 17.53 8.60 7.35
N ILE A 331 16.61 7.99 6.59
CA ILE A 331 15.42 7.32 7.15
C ILE A 331 15.86 6.04 7.88
N LYS A 332 15.91 6.14 9.22
CA LYS A 332 16.30 5.04 10.12
C LYS A 332 15.18 4.03 10.32
N ARG A 333 13.94 4.50 10.40
CA ARG A 333 12.72 3.68 10.56
C ARG A 333 11.48 4.47 10.13
N HIS A 334 10.39 3.75 9.86
CA HIS A 334 9.05 4.33 9.75
C HIS A 334 8.35 4.41 11.13
N THR A 335 7.32 5.24 11.23
CA THR A 335 6.47 5.42 12.43
C THR A 335 4.99 5.09 12.15
N HIS A 336 4.67 4.38 11.06
CA HIS A 336 3.31 4.12 10.56
C HIS A 336 2.31 3.60 11.61
N TRP A 337 2.76 2.84 12.60
CA TRP A 337 1.89 2.27 13.62
C TRP A 337 1.70 3.19 14.85
N GLU A 338 2.41 4.32 14.90
CA GLU A 338 2.36 5.33 15.96
C GLU A 338 1.37 6.46 15.63
N THR A 339 1.01 6.61 14.35
CA THR A 339 0.15 7.67 13.79
C THR A 339 -1.32 7.60 14.26
N PRO A 340 -2.06 8.72 14.18
CA PRO A 340 -3.52 8.77 14.37
C PRO A 340 -4.30 7.66 13.66
N SER A 341 -4.05 7.44 12.36
CA SER A 341 -4.73 6.42 11.55
C SER A 341 -4.24 4.99 11.78
N ARG A 342 -3.05 4.80 12.39
CA ARG A 342 -2.27 3.55 12.38
C ARG A 342 -1.85 3.10 10.98
N GLU A 343 -1.84 4.03 10.03
CA GLU A 343 -1.33 3.86 8.67
C GLU A 343 -0.16 4.85 8.42
N PRO A 344 0.60 4.72 7.33
CA PRO A 344 1.52 5.77 6.91
C PRO A 344 0.75 7.07 6.68
N GLU A 345 1.28 8.22 7.11
CA GLU A 345 0.68 9.53 6.85
C GLU A 345 1.65 10.68 7.12
N ASN A 346 1.63 11.70 6.25
CA ASN A 346 2.20 13.03 6.48
C ASN A 346 3.64 13.04 7.01
N GLY A 347 4.53 12.26 6.42
CA GLY A 347 5.95 12.20 6.78
C GLY A 347 6.27 11.26 7.95
N SER A 348 5.44 10.23 8.20
CA SER A 348 5.57 9.26 9.30
C SER A 348 6.84 8.37 9.27
N TYR A 349 8.01 8.97 9.53
CA TYR A 349 9.31 8.32 9.63
C TYR A 349 10.29 9.09 10.54
N VAL A 350 11.41 8.46 10.89
CA VAL A 350 12.50 9.05 11.69
C VAL A 350 13.73 9.31 10.82
N LEU A 351 14.17 10.57 10.73
CA LEU A 351 15.45 10.95 10.17
C LEU A 351 16.58 10.90 11.21
N SER A 352 17.76 10.41 10.81
CA SER A 352 18.96 10.25 11.65
C SER A 352 20.23 10.35 10.79
N PRO A 353 20.71 11.56 10.43
CA PRO A 353 21.81 11.76 9.49
C PRO A 353 23.20 11.33 10.01
N GLY A 354 23.34 11.14 11.31
CA GLY A 354 24.59 10.73 11.95
C GLY A 354 24.56 10.87 13.47
N TYR A 355 25.73 10.81 14.10
CA TYR A 355 25.94 11.04 15.53
C TYR A 355 27.32 11.64 15.83
N LYS A 356 27.48 12.20 17.03
CA LYS A 356 28.78 12.65 17.55
C LYS A 356 29.53 11.48 18.18
N ASN A 357 30.76 11.21 17.74
CA ASN A 357 31.60 10.19 18.38
C ASN A 357 32.15 10.65 19.75
N ALA A 358 32.91 9.79 20.43
CA ALA A 358 33.49 10.07 21.74
C ALA A 358 34.47 11.26 21.77
N LYS A 359 34.92 11.77 20.62
CA LYS A 359 35.75 12.98 20.49
C LYS A 359 34.96 14.24 20.13
N GLY A 360 33.64 14.14 19.93
CA GLY A 360 32.80 15.24 19.45
C GLY A 360 32.88 15.51 17.94
N GLU A 361 33.46 14.59 17.17
CA GLU A 361 33.54 14.67 15.71
C GLU A 361 32.21 14.18 15.08
N ASN A 362 31.86 14.68 13.89
CA ASN A 362 30.67 14.26 13.17
C ASN A 362 30.90 12.90 12.51
N VAL A 363 30.16 11.87 12.92
CA VAL A 363 30.04 10.62 12.17
C VAL A 363 28.71 10.65 11.43
N ARG A 364 28.76 10.75 10.09
CA ARG A 364 27.55 10.66 9.26
C ARG A 364 27.18 9.19 9.09
N THR A 365 25.89 8.90 9.00
CA THR A 365 25.37 7.54 8.78
C THR A 365 24.46 7.54 7.57
N LYS A 366 24.60 6.56 6.67
CA LYS A 366 23.70 6.36 5.54
C LYS A 366 23.13 4.94 5.55
N TYR A 367 21.81 4.87 5.63
CA TYR A 367 21.05 3.63 5.62
C TYR A 367 20.88 3.14 4.18
N GLY A 368 21.06 1.85 3.93
CA GLY A 368 20.97 1.28 2.59
C GLY A 368 20.52 -0.18 2.58
N PRO A 369 20.14 -0.72 1.42
CA PRO A 369 19.56 -2.07 1.31
C PRO A 369 20.58 -3.23 1.39
N PHE A 370 21.86 -2.95 1.66
CA PHE A 370 22.94 -3.93 1.61
C PHE A 370 23.83 -3.86 2.85
N PRO A 371 24.49 -4.97 3.24
CA PRO A 371 25.47 -4.97 4.33
C PRO A 371 26.65 -4.03 4.02
N PRO A 372 27.21 -3.38 5.05
CA PRO A 372 28.45 -2.63 4.91
C PRO A 372 29.62 -3.56 4.55
N TYR A 373 30.61 -3.00 3.87
CA TYR A 373 31.86 -3.66 3.50
C TYR A 373 33.05 -2.75 3.86
N GLU A 374 34.26 -3.31 3.86
CA GLU A 374 35.47 -2.54 4.18
C GLU A 374 35.66 -1.35 3.24
N GLY A 375 35.87 -0.16 3.81
CA GLY A 375 35.95 1.10 3.04
C GLY A 375 34.61 1.67 2.55
N CYS A 376 33.46 1.07 2.88
CA CYS A 376 32.15 1.63 2.52
C CYS A 376 31.98 3.06 3.06
N GLY A 377 31.48 3.96 2.22
CA GLY A 377 31.33 5.39 2.53
C GLY A 377 32.64 6.19 2.56
N GLY A 378 33.79 5.58 2.26
CA GLY A 378 35.06 6.26 1.99
C GLY A 378 35.60 7.13 3.13
N GLY A 379 35.17 6.89 4.37
CA GLY A 379 35.47 7.74 5.53
C GLY A 379 34.63 9.02 5.63
N PHE A 380 33.75 9.32 4.67
CA PHE A 380 32.81 10.44 4.72
C PHE A 380 31.55 10.13 5.54
N HIS A 381 31.06 8.88 5.44
CA HIS A 381 29.95 8.37 6.23
C HIS A 381 30.12 6.87 6.54
N GLU A 382 29.48 6.40 7.60
CA GLU A 382 29.26 4.98 7.86
C GLU A 382 28.11 4.46 6.99
N CYS A 383 28.21 3.20 6.56
CA CYS A 383 27.15 2.48 5.87
C CYS A 383 26.39 1.61 6.88
N VAL A 384 25.06 1.68 6.91
CA VAL A 384 24.22 0.84 7.78
C VAL A 384 23.20 0.08 6.94
N GLU A 385 23.16 -1.24 7.11
CA GLU A 385 22.15 -2.07 6.46
C GLU A 385 20.78 -1.79 7.05
N SER A 386 19.80 -1.64 6.17
CA SER A 386 18.42 -1.32 6.51
C SER A 386 17.47 -2.08 5.57
N PRO A 387 16.85 -3.18 6.04
CA PRO A 387 15.80 -3.89 5.29
C PRO A 387 14.60 -3.00 4.90
N LEU A 388 14.38 -1.84 5.54
CA LEU A 388 13.39 -0.85 5.11
C LEU A 388 13.65 -0.34 3.69
N HIS A 389 14.91 -0.21 3.27
CA HIS A 389 15.27 0.35 1.97
C HIS A 389 14.91 -0.60 0.80
N LEU A 390 14.59 -1.86 1.09
CA LEU A 390 14.10 -2.86 0.14
C LEU A 390 12.55 -2.93 0.05
N ARG A 391 11.81 -2.05 0.74
CA ARG A 391 10.35 -2.15 0.84
C ARG A 391 9.62 -0.85 0.56
N ALA A 392 8.38 -0.93 0.11
CA ALA A 392 7.50 0.20 -0.19
C ALA A 392 7.25 1.10 1.04
N GLU A 393 7.39 0.60 2.27
CA GLU A 393 7.30 1.42 3.47
C GLU A 393 8.33 2.56 3.54
N LEU A 394 9.43 2.52 2.78
CA LEU A 394 10.34 3.66 2.65
C LEU A 394 9.64 4.87 2.01
N CYS A 395 8.80 4.62 1.00
CA CYS A 395 8.07 5.64 0.24
C CYS A 395 6.77 6.08 0.93
N ALA A 396 6.18 5.18 1.73
CA ALA A 396 4.81 5.28 2.20
C ALA A 396 4.51 6.54 3.03
N GLY A 397 5.45 7.01 3.86
CA GLY A 397 5.25 8.21 4.67
C GLY A 397 5.04 9.49 3.85
N CYS A 398 5.57 9.57 2.63
CA CYS A 398 5.34 10.71 1.73
C CYS A 398 4.22 10.45 0.70
N HIS A 399 4.05 9.20 0.24
CA HIS A 399 3.07 8.83 -0.78
C HIS A 399 1.70 8.39 -0.20
N GLN A 400 1.37 8.91 0.98
CA GLN A 400 0.11 8.70 1.67
C GLN A 400 -0.18 9.96 2.48
N VAL A 401 -1.16 10.76 2.05
CA VAL A 401 -1.40 12.11 2.57
C VAL A 401 -2.80 12.19 3.18
N PHE A 402 -2.86 12.65 4.41
CA PHE A 402 -4.08 12.84 5.18
C PHE A 402 -4.28 14.32 5.50
N HIS A 403 -5.52 14.79 5.42
CA HIS A 403 -5.91 16.17 5.73
C HIS A 403 -5.49 16.57 7.15
N TYR A 404 -4.76 17.69 7.33
CA TYR A 404 -4.21 18.13 8.63
C TYR A 404 -5.21 18.13 9.81
N GLN A 405 -6.46 18.54 9.54
CA GLN A 405 -7.52 18.63 10.55
C GLN A 405 -8.42 17.38 10.54
N GLU A 406 -9.23 17.21 9.49
CA GLU A 406 -10.19 16.10 9.43
C GLU A 406 -9.57 14.69 9.39
N HIS A 407 -8.25 14.54 9.13
CA HIS A 407 -7.57 13.27 8.89
C HIS A 407 -8.33 12.38 7.88
N PHE A 408 -8.86 13.00 6.83
CA PHE A 408 -9.36 12.30 5.64
C PHE A 408 -8.18 11.95 4.71
N PRO A 409 -8.05 10.72 4.16
CA PRO A 409 -6.99 10.37 3.21
C PRO A 409 -7.23 11.05 1.85
N ILE A 410 -6.54 12.15 1.60
CA ILE A 410 -6.59 12.91 0.34
C ILE A 410 -5.82 12.16 -0.76
N GLU A 411 -4.67 11.55 -0.42
CA GLU A 411 -3.88 10.73 -1.34
C GLU A 411 -3.67 9.34 -0.75
N HIS A 412 -4.13 8.29 -1.46
CA HIS A 412 -4.18 6.91 -0.93
C HIS A 412 -3.19 5.93 -1.60
N THR A 413 -2.24 6.45 -2.39
CA THR A 413 -1.33 5.69 -3.28
C THR A 413 -0.71 4.45 -2.64
N TYR A 414 -0.17 4.55 -1.42
CA TYR A 414 0.45 3.40 -0.75
C TYR A 414 -0.57 2.30 -0.43
N ASN A 415 -1.75 2.63 0.09
CA ASN A 415 -2.73 1.60 0.41
C ASN A 415 -3.44 1.04 -0.84
N GLU A 416 -3.56 1.82 -1.92
CA GLU A 416 -3.96 1.31 -3.24
C GLU A 416 -3.01 0.20 -3.71
N TRP A 417 -1.70 0.42 -3.59
CA TRP A 417 -0.69 -0.60 -3.88
C TRP A 417 -0.77 -1.79 -2.91
N LYS A 418 -0.84 -1.52 -1.60
CA LYS A 418 -0.86 -2.53 -0.53
C LYS A 418 -2.04 -3.50 -0.64
N LYS A 419 -3.19 -3.01 -1.13
CA LYS A 419 -4.41 -3.79 -1.40
C LYS A 419 -4.39 -4.45 -2.78
N GLY A 420 -3.47 -4.07 -3.66
CA GLY A 420 -3.34 -4.55 -5.03
C GLY A 420 -2.51 -5.83 -5.18
N ILE A 421 -2.64 -6.47 -6.35
CA ILE A 421 -1.92 -7.72 -6.70
C ILE A 421 -0.39 -7.57 -6.64
N TYR A 422 0.13 -6.38 -6.90
CA TYR A 422 1.57 -6.10 -6.88
C TYR A 422 2.18 -6.28 -5.48
N SER A 423 1.53 -5.76 -4.44
CA SER A 423 1.95 -6.00 -3.05
C SER A 423 1.83 -7.48 -2.67
N VAL A 424 0.76 -8.16 -3.10
CA VAL A 424 0.57 -9.62 -2.87
C VAL A 424 1.67 -10.46 -3.55
N LYS A 425 2.14 -10.06 -4.72
CA LYS A 425 3.28 -10.66 -5.43
C LYS A 425 4.64 -10.17 -4.93
N GLY A 426 4.67 -9.30 -3.93
CA GLY A 426 5.89 -8.78 -3.32
C GLY A 426 6.65 -7.74 -4.17
N ILE A 427 6.07 -7.24 -5.26
CA ILE A 427 6.65 -6.16 -6.08
C ILE A 427 6.47 -4.83 -5.36
N GLN A 428 7.59 -4.16 -5.10
CA GLN A 428 7.69 -2.91 -4.34
C GLN A 428 7.67 -1.68 -5.24
N CYS A 429 7.50 -0.48 -4.67
CA CYS A 429 7.58 0.77 -5.43
C CYS A 429 8.92 0.93 -6.17
N GLN A 430 10.02 0.55 -5.51
CA GLN A 430 11.37 0.57 -6.06
C GLN A 430 11.49 -0.27 -7.34
N ASP A 431 10.87 -1.46 -7.36
CA ASP A 431 10.96 -2.43 -8.45
C ASP A 431 10.42 -1.87 -9.78
N CYS A 432 9.57 -0.84 -9.73
CA CYS A 432 8.99 -0.18 -10.91
C CYS A 432 9.44 1.27 -11.11
N HIS A 433 9.69 2.06 -10.05
CA HIS A 433 10.03 3.49 -10.14
C HIS A 433 11.52 3.82 -10.03
N MET A 434 12.34 2.88 -9.55
CA MET A 434 13.80 3.03 -9.45
C MET A 434 14.50 2.21 -10.54
N VAL A 435 13.99 2.22 -11.77
CA VAL A 435 14.50 1.41 -12.89
C VAL A 435 14.26 2.08 -14.25
N ASP A 436 14.90 1.57 -15.30
CA ASP A 436 14.65 1.95 -16.69
C ASP A 436 13.31 1.39 -17.24
N ILE A 437 12.97 1.72 -18.49
CA ILE A 437 11.70 1.32 -19.11
C ILE A 437 11.61 -0.19 -19.40
N PRO A 438 12.63 -0.87 -19.97
CA PRO A 438 12.60 -2.33 -20.15
C PRO A 438 12.43 -3.10 -18.84
N THR A 439 13.14 -2.70 -17.78
CA THR A 439 13.05 -3.32 -16.46
C THR A 439 11.69 -3.06 -15.82
N PHE A 440 11.19 -1.82 -15.87
CA PHE A 440 9.83 -1.49 -15.43
C PHE A 440 8.78 -2.39 -16.11
N LYS A 441 8.83 -2.52 -17.44
CA LYS A 441 7.87 -3.35 -18.17
C LYS A 441 7.95 -4.81 -17.71
N ARG A 442 9.16 -5.35 -17.58
CA ARG A 442 9.39 -6.73 -17.10
C ARG A 442 8.79 -6.93 -15.70
N SER A 443 9.13 -6.08 -14.74
CA SER A 443 8.62 -6.15 -13.37
C SER A 443 7.10 -5.92 -13.29
N ALA A 444 6.54 -5.07 -14.14
CA ALA A 444 5.10 -4.79 -14.17
C ALA A 444 4.27 -5.90 -14.82
N ASP A 445 4.82 -6.60 -15.82
CA ASP A 445 4.14 -7.64 -16.60
C ASP A 445 4.31 -9.04 -15.98
N THR A 446 5.51 -9.39 -15.48
CA THR A 446 5.82 -10.75 -15.01
C THR A 446 5.95 -10.89 -13.49
N PHE A 447 5.84 -9.79 -12.75
CA PHE A 447 6.14 -9.73 -11.30
C PHE A 447 7.55 -10.22 -10.93
N GLN A 448 8.52 -10.07 -11.84
CA GLN A 448 9.94 -10.35 -11.58
C GLN A 448 10.65 -9.12 -11.03
N LYS A 449 11.37 -9.25 -9.91
CA LYS A 449 12.15 -8.14 -9.34
C LYS A 449 13.37 -7.77 -10.19
N PRO A 450 13.80 -6.49 -10.18
CA PRO A 450 15.07 -6.07 -10.76
C PRO A 450 16.27 -6.70 -10.03
N GLN A 451 17.33 -6.94 -10.80
CA GLN A 451 18.66 -7.28 -10.32
C GLN A 451 19.34 -6.05 -9.71
N ARG A 452 20.32 -6.27 -8.83
CA ARG A 452 21.01 -5.20 -8.08
C ARG A 452 21.56 -4.06 -8.95
N HIS A 453 22.02 -4.34 -10.15
CA HIS A 453 22.61 -3.35 -11.07
C HIS A 453 21.57 -2.58 -11.91
N GLU A 454 20.30 -3.02 -11.92
CA GLU A 454 19.22 -2.36 -12.67
C GLU A 454 18.55 -1.21 -11.88
N TYR A 455 18.85 -1.07 -10.57
CA TYR A 455 18.29 0.00 -9.75
C TYR A 455 18.96 1.36 -10.01
N ARG A 456 18.11 2.39 -10.22
CA ARG A 456 18.42 3.76 -10.66
C ARG A 456 17.64 4.77 -9.83
N HIS A 457 18.13 6.00 -9.71
CA HIS A 457 17.49 7.04 -8.87
C HIS A 457 16.62 8.02 -9.68
N PHE A 458 15.94 7.55 -10.74
CA PHE A 458 15.16 8.41 -11.63
C PHE A 458 13.82 8.87 -11.02
N PHE A 459 13.15 8.00 -10.27
CA PHE A 459 11.87 8.23 -9.60
C PHE A 459 10.75 8.76 -10.54
N ASN A 460 10.70 8.31 -11.79
CA ASN A 460 9.69 8.79 -12.74
C ASN A 460 8.27 8.39 -12.33
N GLY A 461 7.38 9.37 -12.34
CA GLY A 461 5.93 9.23 -12.27
C GLY A 461 5.25 10.03 -13.38
N ALA A 462 3.99 10.40 -13.17
CA ALA A 462 3.18 11.09 -14.18
C ALA A 462 3.43 12.60 -14.32
N ASN A 463 4.29 13.24 -13.51
CA ASN A 463 4.53 14.70 -13.60
C ASN A 463 5.57 15.05 -14.68
N PHE A 464 5.21 14.84 -15.95
CA PHE A 464 6.08 15.09 -17.09
C PHE A 464 6.36 16.59 -17.32
N THR A 465 5.44 17.48 -16.90
CA THR A 465 5.56 18.93 -17.04
C THR A 465 6.80 19.50 -16.33
N MET A 466 7.15 18.99 -15.15
CA MET A 466 8.34 19.45 -14.43
C MET A 466 9.66 19.10 -15.10
N TYR A 467 9.71 18.02 -15.89
CA TYR A 467 10.90 17.70 -16.69
C TYR A 467 11.06 18.66 -17.87
N LEU A 468 9.96 19.17 -18.45
CA LEU A 468 10.02 20.26 -19.44
C LEU A 468 10.54 21.55 -18.81
N LEU A 469 10.03 21.92 -17.63
CA LEU A 469 10.50 23.13 -16.92
C LEU A 469 11.97 23.04 -16.53
N GLU A 470 12.42 21.89 -16.01
CA GLU A 470 13.83 21.68 -15.68
C GLU A 470 14.73 21.73 -16.93
N LYS A 471 14.28 21.20 -18.07
CA LYS A 471 14.99 21.32 -19.35
C LYS A 471 15.15 22.79 -19.74
N LEU A 472 14.07 23.58 -19.72
CA LEU A 472 14.13 25.02 -20.03
C LEU A 472 15.08 25.78 -19.09
N ARG A 473 15.05 25.45 -17.78
CA ARG A 473 15.98 26.01 -16.79
C ARG A 473 17.43 25.66 -17.12
N ALA A 474 17.70 24.41 -17.48
CA ALA A 474 19.04 23.93 -17.82
C ALA A 474 19.57 24.57 -19.12
N GLU A 475 18.74 24.65 -20.16
CA GLU A 475 19.06 25.34 -21.41
C GLU A 475 19.36 26.83 -21.17
N LYS A 476 18.57 27.52 -20.35
CA LYS A 476 18.81 28.93 -19.96
C LYS A 476 20.13 29.11 -19.22
N LEU A 477 20.54 28.13 -18.40
CA LEU A 477 21.82 28.12 -17.68
C LEU A 477 23.01 27.66 -18.54
N GLY A 478 22.78 27.21 -19.78
CA GLY A 478 23.82 26.61 -20.64
C GLY A 478 24.26 25.21 -20.21
N ASP A 479 23.57 24.57 -19.25
CA ASP A 479 23.87 23.23 -18.78
C ASP A 479 23.22 22.18 -19.69
N LYS A 480 23.89 21.90 -20.81
CA LYS A 480 23.44 20.89 -21.77
C LYS A 480 23.25 19.51 -21.13
N LYS A 481 24.12 19.12 -20.19
CA LYS A 481 24.05 17.79 -19.56
C LYS A 481 22.75 17.64 -18.77
N LEU A 482 22.39 18.66 -17.99
CA LEU A 482 21.14 18.69 -17.25
C LEU A 482 19.92 18.78 -18.18
N ALA A 483 20.01 19.49 -19.32
CA ALA A 483 18.95 19.56 -20.31
C ALA A 483 18.67 18.19 -20.96
N ASP A 484 19.72 17.48 -21.38
CA ASP A 484 19.64 16.13 -21.95
C ASP A 484 19.10 15.13 -20.90
N ASN A 485 19.52 15.26 -19.64
CA ASN A 485 19.04 14.47 -18.50
C ASN A 485 17.54 14.71 -18.21
N ALA A 486 17.10 15.96 -18.22
CA ALA A 486 15.69 16.32 -18.05
C ALA A 486 14.83 15.81 -19.21
N GLN A 487 15.32 15.87 -20.45
CA GLN A 487 14.66 15.28 -21.61
C GLN A 487 14.50 13.76 -21.46
N LEU A 488 15.54 13.03 -21.04
CA LEU A 488 15.44 11.60 -20.77
C LEU A 488 14.33 11.28 -19.74
N LYS A 489 14.25 12.07 -18.65
CA LYS A 489 13.21 11.90 -17.63
C LYS A 489 11.81 12.23 -18.14
N TYR A 490 11.67 13.22 -19.03
CA TYR A 490 10.43 13.50 -19.75
C TYR A 490 10.00 12.29 -20.60
N ASP A 491 10.90 11.78 -21.44
CA ASP A 491 10.61 10.66 -22.35
C ASP A 491 10.21 9.40 -21.56
N MET A 492 10.90 9.14 -20.44
CA MET A 492 10.55 8.04 -19.52
C MET A 492 9.16 8.22 -18.87
N ALA A 493 8.76 9.44 -18.52
CA ALA A 493 7.45 9.70 -17.95
C ALA A 493 6.31 9.53 -18.98
N VAL A 494 6.52 10.02 -20.21
CA VAL A 494 5.59 9.82 -21.33
C VAL A 494 5.46 8.34 -21.68
N ALA A 495 6.58 7.62 -21.81
CA ALA A 495 6.57 6.18 -22.09
C ALA A 495 5.86 5.37 -20.98
N ARG A 496 6.04 5.74 -19.71
CA ARG A 496 5.33 5.10 -18.58
C ARG A 496 3.83 5.35 -18.64
N LEU A 497 3.39 6.56 -18.98
CA LEU A 497 1.97 6.88 -19.17
C LEU A 497 1.36 6.08 -20.34
N GLN A 498 2.07 5.96 -21.46
CA GLN A 498 1.61 5.19 -22.62
C GLN A 498 1.58 3.68 -22.38
N LEU A 499 2.48 3.15 -21.53
CA LEU A 499 2.52 1.74 -21.16
C LEU A 499 1.58 1.38 -19.99
N ALA A 500 1.07 2.38 -19.25
CA ALA A 500 0.28 2.18 -18.03
C ALA A 500 -1.08 1.50 -18.27
N ALA A 501 -1.68 1.72 -19.44
CA ALA A 501 -3.06 1.32 -19.74
C ALA A 501 -3.20 0.61 -21.08
N GLU A 502 -4.32 -0.10 -21.24
CA GLU A 502 -4.81 -0.63 -22.51
C GLU A 502 -6.25 -0.20 -22.75
N MET A 503 -6.68 -0.11 -24.02
CA MET A 503 -8.03 0.30 -24.39
C MET A 503 -8.67 -0.67 -25.39
N GLU A 504 -9.85 -1.17 -25.06
CA GLU A 504 -10.72 -1.97 -25.92
C GLU A 504 -11.94 -1.15 -26.30
N ILE A 505 -12.40 -1.28 -27.55
CA ILE A 505 -13.57 -0.58 -28.08
C ILE A 505 -14.46 -1.66 -28.69
N THR A 506 -15.72 -1.73 -28.27
CA THR A 506 -16.65 -2.80 -28.66
C THR A 506 -18.05 -2.23 -28.93
N PRO A 507 -18.61 -2.44 -30.13
CA PRO A 507 -20.01 -2.12 -30.39
C PRO A 507 -20.93 -3.08 -29.63
N ILE A 508 -22.07 -2.57 -29.16
CA ILE A 508 -23.13 -3.32 -28.50
C ILE A 508 -24.40 -3.17 -29.33
N TYR A 509 -24.91 -4.31 -29.81
CA TYR A 509 -26.10 -4.39 -30.65
C TYR A 509 -27.32 -4.84 -29.85
N SER A 510 -28.48 -4.22 -30.07
CA SER A 510 -29.78 -4.61 -29.50
C SER A 510 -30.31 -5.91 -30.10
N GLU A 511 -31.46 -6.41 -29.59
CA GLU A 511 -32.07 -7.67 -30.02
C GLU A 511 -32.46 -7.70 -31.50
N ASP A 512 -32.78 -6.54 -32.06
CA ASP A 512 -33.07 -6.29 -33.48
C ASP A 512 -31.81 -6.09 -34.34
N GLY A 513 -30.61 -6.24 -33.76
CA GLY A 513 -29.33 -6.19 -34.46
C GLY A 513 -28.74 -4.79 -34.66
N TYR A 514 -29.43 -3.71 -34.29
CA TYR A 514 -28.93 -2.34 -34.45
C TYR A 514 -27.93 -1.93 -33.37
N LEU A 515 -27.00 -1.04 -33.70
CA LEU A 515 -26.03 -0.50 -32.75
C LEU A 515 -26.73 0.37 -31.70
N SER A 516 -26.71 -0.09 -30.45
CA SER A 516 -27.31 0.60 -29.31
C SER A 516 -26.29 1.46 -28.55
N LYS A 517 -25.11 0.90 -28.27
CA LYS A 517 -24.03 1.56 -27.50
C LYS A 517 -22.65 1.20 -28.04
N ILE A 518 -21.67 2.04 -27.75
CA ILE A 518 -20.25 1.79 -28.00
C ILE A 518 -19.57 1.76 -26.63
N LYS A 519 -19.00 0.62 -26.26
CA LYS A 519 -18.28 0.44 -24.99
C LYS A 519 -16.79 0.66 -25.20
N VAL A 520 -16.22 1.59 -24.43
CA VAL A 520 -14.78 1.81 -24.31
C VAL A 520 -14.33 1.28 -22.96
N ARG A 521 -13.56 0.18 -22.95
CA ARG A 521 -12.94 -0.37 -21.75
C ARG A 521 -11.52 0.13 -21.64
N VAL A 522 -11.20 0.82 -20.55
CA VAL A 522 -9.82 1.20 -20.19
C VAL A 522 -9.34 0.29 -19.06
N LYS A 523 -8.19 -0.36 -19.26
CA LYS A 523 -7.55 -1.24 -18.27
C LYS A 523 -6.34 -0.54 -17.64
N ASN A 524 -6.13 -0.73 -16.34
CA ASN A 524 -4.86 -0.41 -15.68
C ASN A 524 -3.95 -1.63 -15.81
N GLU A 525 -3.04 -1.60 -16.78
CA GLU A 525 -2.21 -2.75 -17.12
C GLU A 525 -0.90 -2.79 -16.31
N ARG A 526 -0.29 -1.65 -15.98
CA ARG A 526 1.07 -1.61 -15.40
C ARG A 526 1.25 -0.74 -14.16
N CYS A 527 0.20 -0.14 -13.60
CA CYS A 527 0.31 0.60 -12.35
C CYS A 527 0.11 -0.32 -11.14
N GLY A 528 1.05 -0.26 -10.20
CA GLY A 528 0.99 -0.99 -8.94
C GLY A 528 -0.10 -0.50 -7.98
N HIS A 529 -0.56 0.73 -8.18
CA HIS A 529 -1.59 1.50 -7.48
C HIS A 529 -2.73 1.86 -8.46
N ALA A 530 -3.71 2.68 -8.06
CA ALA A 530 -4.77 3.09 -8.97
C ALA A 530 -4.26 3.97 -10.14
N LEU A 531 -5.04 4.06 -11.21
CA LEU A 531 -4.73 4.86 -12.39
C LEU A 531 -5.90 5.81 -12.69
N PRO A 532 -5.74 7.14 -12.54
CA PRO A 532 -4.63 7.81 -11.86
C PRO A 532 -4.62 7.55 -10.33
N THR A 533 -3.55 7.99 -9.66
CA THR A 533 -3.39 7.98 -8.19
C THR A 533 -2.96 9.38 -7.71
N SER A 534 -2.65 9.55 -6.41
CA SER A 534 -2.25 10.83 -5.80
C SER A 534 -3.42 11.85 -5.83
N LEU A 535 -3.17 13.15 -6.06
CA LEU A 535 -4.17 14.22 -6.18
C LEU A 535 -5.04 14.07 -7.44
N THR A 536 -5.85 13.03 -7.47
CA THR A 536 -6.71 12.66 -8.60
C THR A 536 -7.85 13.64 -8.83
N ASN A 537 -8.16 14.51 -7.88
CA ASN A 537 -9.07 15.65 -8.04
C ASN A 537 -8.46 16.80 -8.87
N ILE A 538 -7.13 16.91 -8.92
CA ILE A 538 -6.40 17.91 -9.72
C ILE A 538 -5.96 17.35 -11.07
N ARG A 539 -5.40 16.12 -11.06
CA ARG A 539 -4.92 15.43 -12.26
C ARG A 539 -6.09 15.12 -13.19
N GLN A 540 -5.92 15.34 -14.49
CA GLN A 540 -6.95 15.03 -15.48
C GLN A 540 -6.49 13.86 -16.34
N MET A 541 -7.14 12.70 -16.16
CA MET A 541 -7.12 11.57 -17.10
C MET A 541 -8.53 11.43 -17.69
N TRP A 542 -8.68 11.46 -19.01
CA TRP A 542 -10.00 11.45 -19.64
C TRP A 542 -10.03 10.73 -20.99
N LEU A 543 -11.24 10.38 -21.42
CA LEU A 543 -11.50 9.93 -22.79
C LEU A 543 -11.92 11.10 -23.68
N GLU A 544 -11.19 11.30 -24.76
CA GLU A 544 -11.64 12.07 -25.92
C GLU A 544 -12.15 11.09 -26.98
N VAL A 545 -13.36 11.28 -27.49
CA VAL A 545 -13.97 10.41 -28.51
C VAL A 545 -14.61 11.22 -29.62
N VAL A 546 -14.51 10.71 -30.85
CA VAL A 546 -15.19 11.24 -32.03
C VAL A 546 -15.68 10.07 -32.88
N ALA A 547 -16.98 10.02 -33.16
CA ALA A 547 -17.55 9.05 -34.09
C ALA A 547 -18.00 9.74 -35.37
N LYS A 548 -17.64 9.17 -36.52
CA LYS A 548 -18.00 9.67 -37.85
C LYS A 548 -18.70 8.58 -38.66
N ASP A 549 -19.69 8.98 -39.45
CA ASP A 549 -20.31 8.09 -40.43
C ASP A 549 -19.46 7.95 -41.70
N GLU A 550 -19.90 7.08 -42.61
CA GLU A 550 -19.28 6.83 -43.93
C GLU A 550 -19.16 8.06 -44.85
N THR A 551 -19.90 9.14 -44.58
CA THR A 551 -19.77 10.44 -45.28
C THR A 551 -18.78 11.39 -44.61
N GLY A 552 -18.15 10.97 -43.50
CA GLY A 552 -17.24 11.77 -42.69
C GLY A 552 -17.96 12.71 -41.71
N LYS A 553 -19.29 12.68 -41.62
CA LYS A 553 -20.08 13.53 -40.73
C LYS A 553 -19.94 13.03 -39.28
N GLU A 554 -19.65 13.95 -38.37
CA GLU A 554 -19.62 13.67 -36.93
C GLU A 554 -21.03 13.34 -36.41
N VAL A 555 -21.16 12.22 -35.71
CA VAL A 555 -22.41 11.76 -35.06
C VAL A 555 -22.31 11.70 -33.53
N LEU A 556 -21.09 11.76 -32.99
CA LEU A 556 -20.79 11.82 -31.56
C LEU A 556 -19.44 12.52 -31.35
N LYS A 557 -19.34 13.35 -30.30
CA LYS A 557 -18.07 13.84 -29.76
C LYS A 557 -18.15 14.15 -28.27
N SER A 558 -17.03 13.98 -27.56
CA SER A 558 -16.89 14.23 -26.11
C SER A 558 -15.39 14.28 -25.77
N GLY A 559 -15.01 14.97 -24.68
CA GLY A 559 -13.62 15.01 -24.22
C GLY A 559 -12.71 16.00 -24.94
N LEU A 560 -13.29 16.90 -25.75
CA LEU A 560 -12.55 17.88 -26.53
C LEU A 560 -12.18 19.09 -25.65
N LEU A 561 -11.03 19.70 -25.97
CA LEU A 561 -10.64 20.98 -25.40
C LEU A 561 -11.44 22.12 -26.03
N LYS A 562 -11.98 22.99 -25.18
CA LYS A 562 -12.47 24.32 -25.55
C LYS A 562 -11.30 25.27 -25.80
N LYS A 563 -11.61 26.44 -26.38
CA LYS A 563 -10.63 27.49 -26.71
C LYS A 563 -9.90 28.10 -25.51
N ASP A 564 -10.44 27.92 -24.29
CA ASP A 564 -9.88 28.38 -23.01
C ASP A 564 -8.95 27.35 -22.35
N GLY A 565 -8.74 26.19 -22.99
CA GLY A 565 -7.94 25.09 -22.47
C GLY A 565 -8.70 24.16 -21.50
N GLU A 566 -9.99 24.38 -21.26
CA GLU A 566 -10.81 23.51 -20.41
C GLU A 566 -11.54 22.43 -21.20
N LEU A 567 -11.88 21.32 -20.52
CA LEU A 567 -12.56 20.17 -21.11
C LEU A 567 -14.06 20.45 -21.29
N ASP A 568 -14.68 19.85 -22.31
CA ASP A 568 -16.12 19.94 -22.53
C ASP A 568 -16.93 19.32 -21.37
N GLU A 569 -18.17 19.78 -21.19
CA GLU A 569 -19.00 19.44 -20.01
C GLU A 569 -19.38 17.96 -19.95
N ASN A 570 -19.35 17.25 -21.08
CA ASN A 570 -19.67 15.83 -21.19
C ASN A 570 -18.43 14.93 -21.16
N THR A 571 -17.26 15.47 -20.79
CA THR A 571 -16.01 14.71 -20.73
C THR A 571 -16.06 13.64 -19.64
N TYR A 572 -15.82 12.38 -20.01
CA TYR A 572 -15.61 11.32 -19.02
C TYR A 572 -14.20 11.43 -18.40
N MET A 573 -14.14 11.90 -17.15
CA MET A 573 -12.91 11.94 -16.34
C MET A 573 -12.80 10.74 -15.39
N PHE A 574 -11.62 10.13 -15.37
CA PHE A 574 -11.19 9.16 -14.36
C PHE A 574 -10.51 9.90 -13.21
N ASN A 575 -11.28 10.26 -12.19
CA ASN A 575 -10.83 11.17 -11.14
C ASN A 575 -11.55 10.88 -9.81
N SER A 576 -11.14 11.59 -8.75
CA SER A 576 -11.92 11.68 -7.52
C SER A 576 -12.50 13.09 -7.40
N ASP A 577 -13.79 13.20 -7.10
CA ASP A 577 -14.46 14.48 -6.91
C ASP A 577 -14.39 14.85 -5.42
N GLY A 578 -13.45 15.72 -5.06
CA GLY A 578 -13.28 16.23 -3.69
C GLY A 578 -14.53 16.98 -3.24
N MET A 579 -14.92 16.79 -1.98
CA MET A 579 -16.12 17.40 -1.41
C MET A 579 -15.85 17.95 -0.01
N GLY A 580 -16.34 19.17 0.25
CA GLY A 580 -16.22 19.85 1.53
C GLY A 580 -17.38 19.59 2.48
N HIS A 581 -17.31 20.15 3.69
CA HIS A 581 -18.39 20.09 4.70
C HIS A 581 -19.72 20.69 4.21
N ASP A 582 -19.66 21.60 3.23
CA ASP A 582 -20.82 22.22 2.57
C ASP A 582 -21.44 21.35 1.45
N MET A 583 -20.94 20.12 1.25
CA MET A 583 -21.31 19.21 0.16
C MET A 583 -21.04 19.76 -1.25
N THR A 584 -20.25 20.83 -1.38
CA THR A 584 -19.82 21.36 -2.69
C THR A 584 -18.52 20.71 -3.16
N LEU A 585 -18.27 20.75 -4.47
CA LEU A 585 -17.05 20.20 -5.06
C LEU A 585 -15.84 21.10 -4.75
N LYS A 586 -14.78 20.49 -4.24
CA LYS A 586 -13.54 21.14 -3.78
C LYS A 586 -12.32 20.55 -4.49
N ASN A 587 -11.43 21.45 -4.93
CA ASN A 587 -10.13 21.09 -5.48
C ASN A 587 -8.99 21.37 -4.49
N ASP A 588 -9.13 22.42 -3.69
CA ASP A 588 -8.14 22.89 -2.74
C ASP A 588 -8.03 21.89 -1.56
N PRO A 589 -6.87 21.24 -1.31
CA PRO A 589 -6.78 20.07 -0.42
C PRO A 589 -7.20 20.31 1.03
N TRP A 590 -7.06 21.53 1.56
CA TRP A 590 -7.49 21.92 2.91
C TRP A 590 -9.02 22.15 3.04
N GLU A 591 -9.78 22.00 1.96
CA GLU A 591 -11.26 21.99 1.98
C GLU A 591 -11.85 20.59 1.73
N ILE A 592 -11.03 19.59 1.39
CA ILE A 592 -11.50 18.24 1.01
C ILE A 592 -11.61 17.35 2.26
N VAL A 593 -12.85 17.02 2.61
CA VAL A 593 -13.18 16.20 3.79
C VAL A 593 -13.76 14.83 3.41
N SER A 594 -14.13 14.65 2.15
CA SER A 594 -14.59 13.40 1.56
C SER A 594 -14.44 13.39 0.03
N PHE A 595 -14.67 12.25 -0.61
CA PHE A 595 -14.87 12.16 -2.07
C PHE A 595 -16.34 11.82 -2.36
N SER A 596 -17.01 12.61 -3.20
CA SER A 596 -18.39 12.36 -3.64
C SER A 596 -18.46 11.27 -4.73
N ARG A 597 -17.41 11.20 -5.56
CA ARG A 597 -17.14 10.15 -6.54
C ARG A 597 -15.66 9.80 -6.50
N HIS A 598 -15.32 8.53 -6.70
CA HIS A 598 -13.95 8.03 -6.75
C HIS A 598 -13.83 7.00 -7.88
N ASP A 599 -13.55 7.49 -9.10
CA ASP A 599 -13.58 6.71 -10.33
C ASP A 599 -12.19 6.52 -10.97
N VAL A 600 -11.29 5.97 -10.16
CA VAL A 600 -9.93 5.58 -10.56
C VAL A 600 -9.86 4.09 -10.88
N ILE A 601 -8.95 3.67 -11.76
CA ILE A 601 -8.85 2.27 -12.21
C ILE A 601 -7.89 1.49 -11.29
N PRO A 602 -8.34 0.49 -10.50
CA PRO A 602 -7.48 -0.24 -9.56
C PRO A 602 -6.41 -1.11 -10.28
N PRO A 603 -5.33 -1.54 -9.60
CA PRO A 603 -4.25 -2.35 -10.20
C PRO A 603 -4.77 -3.62 -10.90
N LYS A 604 -4.38 -3.84 -12.17
CA LYS A 604 -4.90 -4.92 -13.04
C LYS A 604 -6.45 -4.95 -13.19
N GLY A 605 -7.12 -3.84 -12.87
CA GLY A 605 -8.55 -3.63 -13.05
C GLY A 605 -8.89 -2.86 -14.31
N TYR A 606 -10.17 -2.54 -14.49
CA TYR A 606 -10.66 -1.79 -15.66
C TYR A 606 -11.86 -0.88 -15.31
N ARG A 607 -12.22 -0.02 -16.27
CA ARG A 607 -13.47 0.76 -16.30
C ARG A 607 -14.09 0.66 -17.68
N ASP A 608 -15.42 0.51 -17.71
CA ASP A 608 -16.22 0.49 -18.94
C ASP A 608 -17.00 1.79 -19.05
N VAL A 609 -16.72 2.57 -20.09
CA VAL A 609 -17.43 3.81 -20.43
C VAL A 609 -18.32 3.54 -21.64
N TYR A 610 -19.59 3.95 -21.57
CA TYR A 610 -20.58 3.66 -22.60
C TYR A 610 -21.03 4.95 -23.29
N TYR A 611 -20.87 4.99 -24.61
CA TYR A 611 -21.35 6.06 -25.46
C TYR A 611 -22.60 5.61 -26.21
N SER A 612 -23.68 6.37 -26.11
CA SER A 612 -24.92 6.15 -26.85
C SER A 612 -25.04 7.19 -27.96
N THR A 613 -25.46 6.78 -29.15
CA THR A 613 -25.56 7.67 -30.32
C THR A 613 -26.99 8.19 -30.47
N LEU A 614 -27.18 9.51 -30.42
CA LEU A 614 -28.50 10.17 -30.43
C LEU A 614 -29.12 10.32 -31.83
N SER A 615 -28.55 9.71 -32.86
CA SER A 615 -28.96 9.86 -34.26
C SER A 615 -29.43 8.54 -34.86
N ASP A 616 -30.33 8.62 -35.85
CA ASP A 616 -30.85 7.47 -36.58
C ASP A 616 -29.72 6.81 -37.41
N LEU A 617 -29.01 5.85 -36.82
CA LEU A 617 -27.81 5.22 -37.37
C LEU A 617 -28.10 4.17 -38.46
N LYS A 618 -29.08 4.40 -39.33
CA LYS A 618 -29.36 3.58 -40.53
C LYS A 618 -28.28 3.68 -41.63
N LYS A 619 -27.11 4.27 -41.33
CA LYS A 619 -25.94 4.37 -42.21
C LYS A 619 -25.00 3.20 -41.97
N HIS A 620 -24.41 2.61 -42.99
CA HIS A 620 -23.95 1.22 -42.89
C HIS A 620 -22.69 1.01 -42.04
N ASN A 621 -21.81 2.02 -41.88
CA ASN A 621 -20.63 1.94 -41.02
C ASN A 621 -20.39 3.22 -40.18
N ILE A 622 -19.82 3.04 -39.00
CA ILE A 622 -19.32 4.09 -38.10
C ILE A 622 -17.84 3.87 -37.82
N THR A 623 -17.04 4.92 -37.99
CA THR A 623 -15.64 4.98 -37.56
C THR A 623 -15.58 5.72 -36.24
N PHE A 624 -15.18 5.02 -35.18
CA PHE A 624 -15.07 5.55 -33.82
C PHE A 624 -13.59 5.69 -33.45
N HIS A 625 -13.16 6.94 -33.27
CA HIS A 625 -11.84 7.32 -32.78
C HIS A 625 -11.92 7.64 -31.29
N ALA A 626 -11.02 7.08 -30.48
CA ALA A 626 -10.91 7.38 -29.07
C ALA A 626 -9.44 7.56 -28.66
N ARG A 627 -9.20 8.54 -27.78
CA ARG A 627 -7.91 8.79 -27.15
C ARG A 627 -8.07 8.79 -25.63
N LEU A 628 -7.21 8.05 -24.95
CA LEU A 628 -7.00 8.20 -23.50
C LEU A 628 -5.92 9.26 -23.32
N ARG A 629 -6.26 10.37 -22.64
CA ARG A 629 -5.40 11.57 -22.55
C ARG A 629 -5.12 11.91 -21.09
N PHE A 630 -3.94 12.46 -20.81
CA PHE A 630 -3.51 12.83 -19.46
C PHE A 630 -2.81 14.20 -19.41
N ARG A 631 -3.14 15.01 -18.39
CA ARG A 631 -2.38 16.19 -17.97
C ARG A 631 -2.36 16.37 -16.45
N VAL A 632 -1.33 17.05 -15.96
CA VAL A 632 -1.03 17.18 -14.52
C VAL A 632 -2.08 18.00 -13.75
N ALA A 633 -2.67 19.02 -14.38
CA ALA A 633 -3.74 19.86 -13.85
C ALA A 633 -4.57 20.47 -14.99
N SER A 634 -5.72 21.09 -14.68
CA SER A 634 -6.47 21.89 -15.65
C SER A 634 -5.77 23.23 -15.97
N GLN A 635 -6.12 23.85 -17.11
CA GLN A 635 -5.56 25.15 -17.51
C GLN A 635 -5.84 26.24 -16.47
N LYS A 636 -7.08 26.29 -15.97
CA LYS A 636 -7.55 27.20 -14.92
C LYS A 636 -6.83 26.99 -13.60
N ILE A 637 -6.59 25.73 -13.20
CA ILE A 637 -5.84 25.42 -11.98
C ILE A 637 -4.39 25.89 -12.11
N ALA A 638 -3.70 25.57 -13.21
CA ALA A 638 -2.32 26.04 -13.40
C ALA A 638 -2.22 27.57 -13.43
N LYS A 639 -3.16 28.27 -14.08
CA LYS A 639 -3.23 29.75 -14.04
C LYS A 639 -3.39 30.27 -12.59
N LYS A 640 -4.36 29.74 -11.82
CA LYS A 640 -4.57 30.08 -10.39
C LYS A 640 -3.29 29.90 -9.55
N LEU A 641 -2.56 28.81 -9.74
CA LEU A 641 -1.35 28.50 -8.98
C LEU A 641 -0.19 29.43 -9.34
N PHE A 642 0.00 29.70 -10.64
CA PHE A 642 1.08 30.57 -11.11
C PHE A 642 0.85 32.04 -10.74
N GLU A 643 -0.40 32.48 -10.64
CA GLU A 643 -0.80 33.79 -10.11
C GLU A 643 -0.50 33.97 -8.60
N ASN A 644 -0.32 32.87 -7.86
CA ASN A 644 -0.05 32.87 -6.42
C ASN A 644 1.35 32.34 -6.07
N LEU A 645 2.30 32.40 -7.01
CA LEU A 645 3.70 32.01 -6.75
C LEU A 645 4.32 32.85 -5.62
N PRO A 646 5.16 32.24 -4.77
CA PRO A 646 5.77 32.94 -3.66
C PRO A 646 6.74 34.03 -4.09
N LYS A 647 6.95 35.01 -3.20
CA LYS A 647 7.93 36.08 -3.39
C LYS A 647 9.29 35.53 -3.82
N GLY A 648 9.90 36.19 -4.80
CA GLY A 648 11.22 35.82 -5.33
C GLY A 648 11.22 34.68 -6.34
N PHE A 649 10.08 34.03 -6.60
CA PHE A 649 9.95 33.05 -7.68
C PHE A 649 9.53 33.77 -8.98
N ASP A 650 10.44 33.82 -9.96
CA ASP A 650 10.22 34.51 -11.25
C ASP A 650 10.37 33.53 -12.42
N LEU A 651 9.36 33.44 -13.26
CA LEU A 651 9.27 32.46 -14.36
C LEU A 651 10.19 32.80 -15.54
N GLU A 652 10.43 34.08 -15.82
CA GLU A 652 11.28 34.51 -16.91
C GLU A 652 12.76 34.40 -16.49
N GLU A 653 13.08 34.68 -15.23
CA GLU A 653 14.39 34.47 -14.61
C GLU A 653 14.76 32.99 -14.48
N ILE A 654 13.84 32.14 -13.99
CA ILE A 654 14.13 30.72 -13.73
C ILE A 654 14.01 29.88 -15.01
N TYR A 655 12.94 30.04 -15.79
CA TYR A 655 12.60 29.17 -16.93
C TYR A 655 12.62 29.86 -18.29
N GLY A 656 12.73 31.20 -18.35
CA GLY A 656 12.53 31.94 -19.59
C GLY A 656 11.07 32.00 -20.06
N LEU A 657 10.10 31.69 -19.18
CA LEU A 657 8.68 31.67 -19.49
C LEU A 657 8.01 32.97 -19.03
N LYS A 658 7.32 33.65 -19.95
CA LYS A 658 6.56 34.88 -19.66
C LYS A 658 5.15 34.62 -19.12
N ALA A 659 4.64 33.42 -19.32
CA ALA A 659 3.30 32.99 -18.91
C ALA A 659 3.24 31.46 -18.80
N VAL A 660 2.17 30.95 -18.18
CA VAL A 660 1.82 29.53 -18.23
C VAL A 660 1.56 29.12 -19.69
N PRO A 661 2.09 27.97 -20.17
CA PRO A 661 1.74 27.44 -21.49
C PRO A 661 0.22 27.28 -21.65
N ASP A 662 -0.30 27.72 -22.80
CA ASP A 662 -1.72 27.65 -23.13
C ASP A 662 -1.88 27.13 -24.58
N PRO A 663 -2.38 25.89 -24.78
CA PRO A 663 -2.79 24.94 -23.75
C PRO A 663 -1.60 24.32 -22.99
N LEU A 664 -1.85 23.86 -21.77
CA LEU A 664 -0.93 23.02 -21.01
C LEU A 664 -0.56 21.75 -21.81
N PRO A 665 0.68 21.23 -21.66
CA PRO A 665 1.09 19.96 -22.24
C PRO A 665 0.17 18.80 -21.86
N ILE A 666 -0.13 17.94 -22.84
CA ILE A 666 -0.98 16.75 -22.72
C ILE A 666 -0.24 15.55 -23.29
N VAL A 667 -0.31 14.41 -22.61
CA VAL A 667 0.13 13.12 -23.13
C VAL A 667 -1.08 12.35 -23.64
N ASP A 668 -1.03 11.98 -24.92
CA ASP A 668 -1.91 10.96 -25.47
C ASP A 668 -1.34 9.59 -25.04
N MET A 669 -1.99 8.97 -24.06
CA MET A 669 -1.58 7.69 -23.48
C MET A 669 -1.89 6.55 -24.47
N ILE A 670 -3.07 6.62 -25.09
CA ILE A 670 -3.54 5.64 -26.08
C ILE A 670 -4.29 6.41 -27.16
N ASP A 671 -4.05 6.10 -28.42
CA ASP A 671 -4.86 6.53 -29.56
C ASP A 671 -5.34 5.26 -30.30
N LYS A 672 -6.65 5.13 -30.53
CA LYS A 672 -7.24 3.96 -31.17
C LYS A 672 -8.45 4.33 -32.01
N THR A 673 -8.46 3.89 -33.26
CA THR A 673 -9.62 3.96 -34.16
C THR A 673 -10.13 2.56 -34.46
N VAL A 674 -11.46 2.37 -34.44
CA VAL A 674 -12.13 1.14 -34.87
C VAL A 674 -13.32 1.51 -35.74
N THR A 675 -13.53 0.77 -36.83
CA THR A 675 -14.72 0.88 -37.67
C THR A 675 -15.58 -0.37 -37.50
N PHE A 676 -16.89 -0.20 -37.34
CA PHE A 676 -17.87 -1.29 -37.26
C PHE A 676 -19.16 -0.89 -37.97
N SER A 677 -19.95 -1.90 -38.36
CA SER A 677 -21.27 -1.66 -38.93
C SER A 677 -22.26 -1.23 -37.86
N THR A 678 -23.31 -0.52 -38.27
CA THR A 678 -24.46 -0.17 -37.41
C THR A 678 -25.47 -1.30 -37.26
N HIS A 679 -25.30 -2.38 -38.02
CA HIS A 679 -26.07 -3.61 -37.88
C HIS A 679 -25.11 -4.79 -37.67
N GLY A 680 -25.40 -5.64 -36.68
CA GLY A 680 -24.57 -6.77 -36.29
C GLY A 680 -25.39 -7.91 -35.69
N ALA A 681 -24.70 -8.97 -35.27
CA ALA A 681 -25.34 -9.99 -34.46
C ALA A 681 -25.76 -9.38 -33.11
N PRO A 682 -27.01 -9.59 -32.64
CA PRO A 682 -27.46 -9.14 -31.33
C PRO A 682 -26.44 -9.50 -30.25
N THR A 683 -26.02 -8.52 -29.48
CA THR A 683 -25.07 -8.77 -28.40
C THR A 683 -25.81 -9.53 -27.30
N GLN A 684 -25.44 -10.80 -27.07
CA GLN A 684 -26.09 -11.63 -26.05
C GLN A 684 -25.85 -11.04 -24.66
N ASN A 685 -26.76 -10.17 -24.26
CA ASN A 685 -26.73 -9.47 -23.00
C ASN A 685 -27.14 -10.44 -21.89
N ARG A 686 -26.15 -11.08 -21.25
CA ARG A 686 -26.19 -11.22 -19.79
C ARG A 686 -25.99 -9.84 -19.14
N ILE A 687 -26.92 -8.92 -19.42
CA ILE A 687 -27.07 -7.67 -18.69
C ILE A 687 -28.34 -7.84 -17.87
N GLN A 688 -28.15 -8.31 -16.63
CA GLN A 688 -29.16 -8.21 -15.61
C GLN A 688 -29.28 -6.72 -15.26
N GLU A 689 -30.42 -6.11 -15.55
CA GLU A 689 -30.65 -4.68 -15.26
C GLU A 689 -30.69 -4.44 -13.75
N ARG A 690 -29.55 -4.09 -13.17
CA ARG A 690 -29.45 -3.32 -11.92
C ARG A 690 -28.42 -2.21 -12.09
N GLY A 691 -28.77 -1.03 -11.57
CA GLY A 691 -28.20 0.25 -11.99
C GLY A 691 -26.73 0.47 -11.64
N ASP A 692 -26.17 1.44 -12.36
CA ASP A 692 -24.79 1.94 -12.34
C ASP A 692 -24.02 1.72 -11.04
N SER A 693 -22.98 0.88 -11.10
CA SER A 693 -21.73 1.14 -10.37
C SER A 693 -20.58 0.26 -10.86
N VAL A 694 -19.38 0.83 -10.75
CA VAL A 694 -18.02 0.26 -10.78
C VAL A 694 -17.92 -1.27 -10.79
N LYS A 695 -17.19 -1.84 -11.78
CA LYS A 695 -16.59 -3.18 -11.67
C LYS A 695 -15.13 -3.11 -11.18
N THR A 696 -14.83 -3.92 -10.18
CA THR A 696 -13.57 -4.07 -9.44
C THR A 696 -12.95 -5.47 -9.68
N ALA A 697 -11.79 -5.74 -9.08
CA ALA A 697 -11.26 -7.11 -9.01
C ALA A 697 -12.13 -8.05 -8.14
N ALA A 698 -12.96 -7.49 -7.26
CA ALA A 698 -13.92 -8.27 -6.47
C ALA A 698 -15.16 -8.65 -7.30
N ASP A 699 -15.56 -7.86 -8.31
CA ASP A 699 -16.60 -8.29 -9.28
C ASP A 699 -16.19 -9.52 -10.08
N ALA A 700 -14.89 -9.66 -10.39
CA ALA A 700 -14.39 -10.89 -11.01
C ALA A 700 -14.52 -12.11 -10.07
N PHE A 701 -14.39 -11.92 -8.76
CA PHE A 701 -14.64 -12.94 -7.74
C PHE A 701 -16.14 -13.22 -7.55
N TYR A 702 -16.96 -12.18 -7.50
CA TYR A 702 -18.43 -12.23 -7.42
C TYR A 702 -19.05 -13.05 -8.56
N GLU A 703 -18.63 -12.79 -9.80
CA GLU A 703 -19.06 -13.58 -10.98
C GLU A 703 -18.50 -15.02 -10.92
N GLN A 704 -17.27 -15.22 -10.42
CA GLN A 704 -16.66 -16.56 -10.26
C GLN A 704 -17.32 -17.42 -9.18
N ILE A 705 -17.97 -16.84 -8.17
CA ILE A 705 -18.78 -17.57 -7.17
C ILE A 705 -20.26 -17.70 -7.59
N GLY A 706 -20.65 -17.20 -8.77
CA GLY A 706 -21.98 -17.37 -9.36
C GLY A 706 -22.93 -16.16 -9.28
N GLY A 707 -22.42 -14.97 -8.94
CA GLY A 707 -23.16 -13.71 -9.00
C GLY A 707 -24.31 -13.57 -7.98
N GLU A 708 -25.23 -12.65 -8.25
CA GLU A 708 -26.31 -12.27 -7.31
C GLU A 708 -27.19 -13.46 -6.90
N GLU A 709 -27.47 -14.37 -7.84
CA GLU A 709 -28.29 -15.55 -7.58
C GLU A 709 -27.60 -16.54 -6.63
N ALA A 710 -26.29 -16.79 -6.83
CA ALA A 710 -25.52 -17.67 -5.96
C ALA A 710 -25.30 -17.04 -4.57
N VAL A 711 -25.00 -15.74 -4.48
CA VAL A 711 -24.88 -15.05 -3.18
C VAL A 711 -26.21 -15.02 -2.44
N SER A 712 -27.33 -14.81 -3.15
CA SER A 712 -28.68 -14.89 -2.57
C SER A 712 -28.97 -16.28 -1.99
N LYS A 713 -28.72 -17.34 -2.76
CA LYS A 713 -28.86 -18.74 -2.29
C LYS A 713 -27.88 -19.09 -1.16
N ALA A 714 -26.65 -18.56 -1.20
CA ALA A 714 -25.64 -18.78 -0.18
C ALA A 714 -26.05 -18.15 1.16
N VAL A 715 -26.60 -16.93 1.15
CA VAL A 715 -27.14 -16.28 2.35
C VAL A 715 -28.37 -17.02 2.87
N ASP A 716 -29.21 -17.59 1.98
CA ASP A 716 -30.36 -18.37 2.43
C ASP A 716 -29.95 -19.68 3.11
N LEU A 717 -29.10 -20.50 2.47
CA LEU A 717 -28.56 -21.73 3.06
C LEU A 717 -27.73 -21.46 4.32
N PHE A 718 -27.00 -20.34 4.36
CA PHE A 718 -26.27 -19.89 5.55
C PHE A 718 -27.24 -19.66 6.71
N TYR A 719 -28.33 -18.90 6.52
CA TYR A 719 -29.29 -18.67 7.59
C TYR A 719 -30.09 -19.91 7.96
N ASP A 720 -30.35 -20.83 7.04
CA ASP A 720 -30.98 -22.12 7.36
C ASP A 720 -30.10 -22.93 8.32
N LYS A 721 -28.78 -22.97 8.06
CA LYS A 721 -27.78 -23.59 8.96
C LYS A 721 -27.68 -22.86 10.30
N VAL A 722 -27.69 -21.53 10.32
CA VAL A 722 -27.63 -20.72 11.56
C VAL A 722 -28.89 -20.90 12.41
N MET A 723 -30.08 -20.97 11.82
CA MET A 723 -31.32 -21.19 12.55
C MET A 723 -31.46 -22.64 13.06
N ALA A 724 -30.89 -23.60 12.34
CA ALA A 724 -30.81 -24.99 12.75
C ALA A 724 -29.77 -25.26 13.87
N ASP A 725 -28.81 -24.36 14.11
CA ASP A 725 -27.77 -24.52 15.14
C ASP A 725 -28.18 -23.90 16.50
N PRO A 726 -28.42 -24.71 17.55
CA PRO A 726 -28.80 -24.20 18.88
C PRO A 726 -27.75 -23.30 19.54
N ALA A 727 -26.49 -23.33 19.10
CA ALA A 727 -25.41 -22.50 19.65
C ALA A 727 -25.43 -21.05 19.14
N VAL A 728 -26.22 -20.74 18.10
CA VAL A 728 -26.32 -19.37 17.55
C VAL A 728 -27.74 -18.91 17.21
N ASN A 729 -28.72 -19.80 17.03
CA ASN A 729 -30.08 -19.41 16.62
C ASN A 729 -30.79 -18.47 17.62
N TYR A 730 -30.51 -18.58 18.93
CA TYR A 730 -31.14 -17.76 19.97
C TYR A 730 -30.78 -16.26 19.89
N PHE A 731 -29.70 -15.88 19.19
CA PHE A 731 -29.40 -14.46 18.92
C PHE A 731 -30.49 -13.84 18.04
N PHE A 732 -31.07 -14.62 17.13
CA PHE A 732 -32.08 -14.24 16.13
C PHE A 732 -33.53 -14.41 16.59
N ALA A 733 -33.76 -14.88 17.83
CA ALA A 733 -35.10 -14.96 18.40
C ALA A 733 -35.78 -13.58 18.44
N GLY A 734 -36.93 -13.46 17.77
CA GLY A 734 -37.69 -12.21 17.62
C GLY A 734 -37.22 -11.27 16.50
N ILE A 735 -36.27 -11.70 15.66
CA ILE A 735 -35.84 -10.96 14.47
C ILE A 735 -36.69 -11.38 13.26
N ASP A 736 -37.14 -10.41 12.46
CA ASP A 736 -37.70 -10.67 11.12
C ASP A 736 -36.59 -11.21 10.23
N MET A 737 -36.62 -12.53 10.00
CA MET A 737 -35.60 -13.23 9.24
C MET A 737 -35.66 -12.95 7.74
N ASP A 738 -36.79 -12.49 7.18
CA ASP A 738 -36.87 -12.07 5.79
C ASP A 738 -36.17 -10.71 5.61
N THR A 739 -36.38 -9.79 6.55
CA THR A 739 -35.61 -8.53 6.61
C THR A 739 -34.13 -8.79 6.87
N GLN A 740 -33.77 -9.68 7.80
CA GLN A 740 -32.38 -10.01 8.08
C GLN A 740 -31.68 -10.66 6.88
N ARG A 741 -32.34 -11.59 6.16
CA ARG A 741 -31.83 -12.18 4.92
C ARG A 741 -31.63 -11.11 3.84
N ARG A 742 -32.59 -10.20 3.64
CA ARG A 742 -32.44 -9.06 2.71
C ARG A 742 -31.25 -8.17 3.07
N MET A 743 -31.09 -7.80 4.34
CA MET A 743 -29.98 -6.98 4.82
C MET A 743 -28.63 -7.67 4.63
N GLN A 744 -28.54 -8.96 4.95
CA GLN A 744 -27.30 -9.73 4.78
C GLN A 744 -26.96 -9.94 3.29
N LYS A 745 -27.95 -10.17 2.41
CA LYS A 745 -27.73 -10.21 0.96
C LYS A 745 -27.14 -8.90 0.45
N ALA A 746 -27.67 -7.76 0.89
CA ALA A 746 -27.11 -6.44 0.56
C ALA A 746 -25.69 -6.24 1.11
N PHE A 747 -25.41 -6.67 2.35
CA PHE A 747 -24.07 -6.61 2.95
C PHE A 747 -23.07 -7.51 2.21
N MET A 748 -23.44 -8.75 1.90
CA MET A 748 -22.55 -9.72 1.23
C MET A 748 -22.30 -9.34 -0.23
N ASN A 749 -23.31 -8.78 -0.92
CA ASN A 749 -23.08 -8.18 -2.24
C ASN A 749 -22.00 -7.09 -2.14
N PHE A 750 -22.15 -6.11 -1.25
CA PHE A 750 -21.12 -5.07 -1.02
C PHE A 750 -19.74 -5.65 -0.63
N ALA A 751 -19.70 -6.59 0.32
CA ALA A 751 -18.45 -7.17 0.84
C ALA A 751 -17.69 -8.03 -0.18
N PHE A 752 -18.39 -8.61 -1.18
CA PHE A 752 -17.77 -9.36 -2.27
C PHE A 752 -17.60 -8.53 -3.56
N GLY A 753 -17.71 -7.21 -3.49
CA GLY A 753 -17.40 -6.30 -4.60
C GLY A 753 -18.60 -5.80 -5.39
N GLY A 754 -19.80 -6.27 -5.07
CA GLY A 754 -21.05 -5.81 -5.66
C GLY A 754 -21.22 -4.29 -5.50
N SER A 755 -21.79 -3.71 -6.55
CA SER A 755 -21.51 -2.33 -6.93
C SER A 755 -22.20 -1.26 -6.03
N LEU A 756 -23.26 -1.64 -5.30
CA LEU A 756 -24.03 -0.73 -4.45
C LEU A 756 -23.42 -0.57 -3.04
N PRO A 757 -23.28 0.67 -2.51
CA PRO A 757 -22.78 0.89 -1.15
C PRO A 757 -23.76 0.37 -0.08
N TYR A 758 -23.23 -0.33 0.92
CA TYR A 758 -24.04 -0.82 2.06
C TYR A 758 -24.51 0.34 2.94
N LYS A 759 -25.82 0.63 2.91
CA LYS A 759 -26.47 1.68 3.71
C LYS A 759 -26.91 1.22 5.11
N GLY A 760 -26.39 0.10 5.62
CA GLY A 760 -26.75 -0.42 6.93
C GLY A 760 -26.04 0.29 8.08
N ARG A 761 -26.44 -0.05 9.32
CA ARG A 761 -25.75 0.44 10.52
C ARG A 761 -24.32 -0.11 10.58
N ASP A 762 -23.42 0.69 11.16
CA ASP A 762 -22.07 0.27 11.52
C ASP A 762 -22.08 -1.09 12.25
N LEU A 763 -21.15 -1.97 11.89
CA LEU A 763 -21.11 -3.34 12.40
C LEU A 763 -20.88 -3.38 13.91
N THR A 764 -20.08 -2.46 14.46
CA THR A 764 -19.83 -2.37 15.90
C THR A 764 -21.10 -1.93 16.62
N ALA A 765 -21.74 -0.85 16.17
CA ALA A 765 -22.98 -0.33 16.72
C ALA A 765 -24.15 -1.34 16.63
N ALA A 766 -24.24 -2.09 15.54
CA ALA A 766 -25.26 -3.10 15.32
C ALA A 766 -25.15 -4.30 16.29
N HIS A 767 -23.93 -4.76 16.57
CA HIS A 767 -23.68 -5.95 17.38
C HIS A 767 -23.35 -5.66 18.86
N ALA A 768 -23.09 -4.40 19.23
CA ALA A 768 -22.73 -4.00 20.60
C ALA A 768 -23.69 -4.53 21.69
N ARG A 769 -25.01 -4.50 21.46
CA ARG A 769 -26.00 -5.07 22.40
C ARG A 769 -25.96 -6.60 22.42
N LEU A 770 -25.65 -7.27 21.31
CA LEU A 770 -25.51 -8.73 21.28
C LEU A 770 -24.26 -9.19 22.06
N VAL A 771 -23.16 -8.44 21.97
CA VAL A 771 -21.94 -8.67 22.77
C VAL A 771 -22.21 -8.41 24.26
N LYS A 772 -22.76 -7.24 24.59
CA LYS A 772 -22.96 -6.79 25.98
C LYS A 772 -24.07 -7.55 26.71
N ASP A 773 -25.23 -7.73 26.06
CA ASP A 773 -26.47 -8.14 26.71
C ASP A 773 -26.85 -9.60 26.41
N LYS A 774 -26.34 -10.18 25.30
CA LYS A 774 -26.58 -11.60 24.91
C LYS A 774 -25.30 -12.48 24.87
N GLY A 775 -24.11 -11.94 25.18
CA GLY A 775 -22.87 -12.72 25.27
C GLY A 775 -22.26 -13.18 23.94
N LEU A 776 -22.49 -12.47 22.83
CA LEU A 776 -21.84 -12.74 21.55
C LEU A 776 -20.30 -12.70 21.70
N ASN A 777 -19.61 -13.73 21.20
CA ASN A 777 -18.17 -13.94 21.43
C ASN A 777 -17.51 -14.71 20.28
N ASP A 778 -16.21 -14.99 20.36
CA ASP A 778 -15.45 -15.65 19.28
C ASP A 778 -15.96 -17.02 18.91
N SER A 779 -16.50 -17.80 19.85
CA SER A 779 -17.06 -19.14 19.57
C SER A 779 -18.29 -19.02 18.68
N HIS A 780 -19.19 -18.10 19.02
CA HIS A 780 -20.37 -17.80 18.21
C HIS A 780 -19.96 -17.28 16.82
N PHE A 781 -18.96 -16.38 16.74
CA PHE A 781 -18.45 -15.89 15.46
C PHE A 781 -17.80 -17.01 14.62
N ASN A 782 -17.04 -17.93 15.23
CA ASN A 782 -16.46 -19.10 14.55
C ASN A 782 -17.55 -20.01 13.96
N ILE A 783 -18.65 -20.21 14.69
CA ILE A 783 -19.80 -21.00 14.24
C ILE A 783 -20.48 -20.32 13.04
N ILE A 784 -20.69 -19.00 13.09
CA ILE A 784 -21.19 -18.20 11.96
C ILE A 784 -20.28 -18.33 10.72
N ILE A 785 -18.97 -18.15 10.87
CA ILE A 785 -18.01 -18.29 9.76
C ILE A 785 -17.97 -19.71 9.19
N LYS A 786 -18.06 -20.73 10.05
CA LYS A 786 -18.16 -22.14 9.63
C LYS A 786 -19.41 -22.38 8.79
N HIS A 787 -20.59 -21.98 9.27
CA HIS A 787 -21.85 -22.15 8.53
C HIS A 787 -21.85 -21.41 7.20
N PHE A 788 -21.21 -20.24 7.13
CA PHE A 788 -21.05 -19.52 5.88
C PHE A 788 -20.14 -20.28 4.88
N GLY A 789 -19.00 -20.79 5.34
CA GLY A 789 -18.12 -21.64 4.52
C GLY A 789 -18.79 -22.94 4.07
N ASP A 790 -19.60 -23.57 4.93
CA ASP A 790 -20.34 -24.79 4.61
C ASP A 790 -21.48 -24.53 3.60
N ALA A 791 -22.17 -23.38 3.68
CA ALA A 791 -23.17 -22.98 2.69
C ALA A 791 -22.58 -22.76 1.30
N LEU A 792 -21.39 -22.13 1.21
CA LEU A 792 -20.67 -21.99 -0.06
C LEU A 792 -20.21 -23.34 -0.62
N ARG A 793 -19.74 -24.25 0.24
CA ARG A 793 -19.32 -25.61 -0.15
C ARG A 793 -20.49 -26.43 -0.72
N GLU A 794 -21.66 -26.34 -0.11
CA GLU A 794 -22.87 -27.03 -0.56
C GLU A 794 -23.37 -26.52 -1.92
N LEU A 795 -23.12 -25.24 -2.23
CA LEU A 795 -23.38 -24.65 -3.55
C LEU A 795 -22.29 -24.96 -4.60
N GLY A 796 -21.30 -25.79 -4.28
CA GLY A 796 -20.25 -26.21 -5.22
C GLY A 796 -19.17 -25.15 -5.48
N VAL A 797 -19.06 -24.12 -4.63
CA VAL A 797 -17.98 -23.13 -4.72
C VAL A 797 -16.64 -23.81 -4.43
N LYS A 798 -15.61 -23.53 -5.23
CA LYS A 798 -14.28 -24.14 -5.05
C LYS A 798 -13.64 -23.72 -3.72
N GLU A 799 -12.95 -24.65 -3.05
CA GLU A 799 -12.28 -24.40 -1.75
C GLU A 799 -11.32 -23.20 -1.77
N GLU A 800 -10.63 -22.97 -2.88
CA GLU A 800 -9.74 -21.80 -3.07
C GLU A 800 -10.50 -20.46 -2.93
N MET A 801 -11.76 -20.42 -3.42
CA MET A 801 -12.64 -19.26 -3.33
C MET A 801 -13.36 -19.19 -1.98
N ILE A 802 -13.76 -20.32 -1.40
CA ILE A 802 -14.28 -20.37 -0.02
C ILE A 802 -13.25 -19.80 0.95
N ALA A 803 -11.97 -20.16 0.80
CA ALA A 803 -10.89 -19.62 1.62
C ALA A 803 -10.69 -18.09 1.45
N VAL A 804 -11.06 -17.50 0.31
CA VAL A 804 -11.08 -16.04 0.12
C VAL A 804 -12.31 -15.43 0.80
N ALA A 805 -13.52 -15.94 0.51
CA ALA A 805 -14.77 -15.44 1.09
C ALA A 805 -14.78 -15.51 2.63
N VAL A 806 -14.28 -16.60 3.19
CA VAL A 806 -14.10 -16.78 4.65
C VAL A 806 -13.10 -15.78 5.21
N ARG A 807 -11.98 -15.50 4.54
CA ARG A 807 -11.02 -14.47 5.00
C ARG A 807 -11.60 -13.05 4.96
N VAL A 808 -12.46 -12.75 4.00
CA VAL A 808 -13.18 -11.46 3.95
C VAL A 808 -14.17 -11.36 5.11
N ALA A 809 -15.01 -12.37 5.34
CA ALA A 809 -15.95 -12.39 6.46
C ALA A 809 -15.24 -12.38 7.83
N GLU A 810 -14.10 -13.06 7.95
CA GLU A 810 -13.23 -13.07 9.12
C GLU A 810 -12.67 -11.69 9.46
N SER A 811 -12.46 -10.80 8.48
CA SER A 811 -11.97 -9.44 8.73
C SER A 811 -12.94 -8.60 9.59
N ALA A 812 -14.25 -8.85 9.49
CA ALA A 812 -15.29 -8.17 10.27
C ALA A 812 -15.37 -8.62 11.74
N ARG A 813 -14.57 -9.62 12.17
CA ARG A 813 -14.58 -10.16 13.54
C ARG A 813 -14.37 -9.08 14.60
N LYS A 814 -13.47 -8.12 14.35
CA LYS A 814 -13.15 -7.06 15.31
C LYS A 814 -14.34 -6.15 15.56
N ASP A 815 -14.97 -5.69 14.48
CA ASP A 815 -16.10 -4.77 14.52
C ASP A 815 -17.31 -5.44 15.17
N VAL A 816 -17.68 -6.66 14.71
CA VAL A 816 -18.82 -7.42 15.25
C VAL A 816 -18.67 -7.77 16.74
N LEU A 817 -17.44 -8.02 17.22
CA LEU A 817 -17.18 -8.33 18.63
C LEU A 817 -16.78 -7.11 19.47
N GLY A 818 -16.72 -5.91 18.90
CA GLY A 818 -16.31 -4.68 19.60
C GLY A 818 -14.89 -4.74 20.18
N LYS A 819 -13.95 -5.39 19.47
CA LYS A 819 -12.59 -5.65 19.95
C LYS A 819 -11.56 -4.74 19.27
N GLN A 820 -10.83 -3.99 20.11
CA GLN A 820 -9.65 -3.20 19.72
C GLN A 820 -8.51 -4.09 19.19
#